data_AF-A0A8B9GYG3-F1
#
_entry.id   AF-A0A8B9GYG3-F1
#
_cell.length_a   1.000
_cell.length_b   1.000
_cell.length_c   1.000
_cell.angle_alpha   90.00
_cell.angle_beta   90.00
_cell.angle_gamma   90.00
#
_symmetry.space_group_name_H-M   'P 1'
#
loop_
_entity.id
_entity.type
_entity.pdbx_description
1 polymer ?
#
loop_
_entity_poly.entity_id
_entity_poly.type
_entity_poly.pdbx_seq_one_letter_code
_entity_poly.pdbx_strand_id
1 'polypeptide(L)'
;MSSSSIIVSVSPSELQKINLVVCGSDGSVKSSVSDLILDQRSEFSADSRSVCVRREAEVCGRLITLVELPALYSFQLSTEEEVMRESLRCVSLCDPGVHAFLLVLAEGRLTDEDKGELEKIQHIFSSRFTHHTITIIPTETQQEGAELDEDTRTFNKTCRGGCYIFGSVPDVSGLIDRVQQLLMEKNGDLYTPQMFLDGQLETQLRRYNSKVAEMTTTIQNLEMKIQTFSEGRRRDALRIVLLGRKGSGKSATGNTILGKENTFEHSSSCMCQKETAEVNGRQITVIDTPGLFDTRVGNVEIQKEITKCIFMAAPGPHVFLLVLKVGQRFSEEEKGAVEIIQNILGEESVTYTMLLFTGGDLPKDMIFQYFGDPGSDIRNLITKCGNRLHFFNNKQIRDRTQVTALLEKIDSMLAVNGGSCYTNEMFQQVEKEHQERILKEKEEEIKREKEELRVRFEAEIERMKTTLQEEIKYERKRREEEFKEREHQLEEKHRLRGEEYENRRKEDEKRINDRERAIFSQLERQQAEFERQRHEDQKRREQEDEKRREREEREEEKRRERETREEEKRRERENREEEKRRNREEREKREWEERREKEREEYKGKLEELKRNLEEKERKRRDLKQRIKLLEEKHMKELEELKHHLEIRIQKEVKTKEKLIEEHQEELERVRKSMERQQAEFERQRHEDKTIREQEDEKRREREEREEEKRREREEQEEEKRIEREEQERREWEERREKEREEYKGKLEELNRNVKEEERKRSDLEEKMKLSEEKHMKELEELEHLQKELESRIQQEVKTKEKLIEEHQEEIERVRKSMEEKDLQLKKTMEELEKRAGNDDCRYY
;
A
#
# COMPACT_ATOMS: atom_id res chain seq x y z
N MET A 1 -28.66 -46.14 12.53
CA MET A 1 -28.68 -47.53 12.04
C MET A 1 -28.41 -48.44 13.24
N SER A 2 -29.30 -49.40 13.49
CA SER A 2 -29.26 -50.31 14.63
C SER A 2 -27.95 -51.12 14.64
N SER A 3 -27.17 -50.99 15.70
CA SER A 3 -26.00 -51.84 15.94
C SER A 3 -26.35 -52.83 17.03
N SER A 4 -26.46 -54.10 16.65
CA SER A 4 -26.74 -55.23 17.53
C SER A 4 -25.59 -55.41 18.52
N SER A 5 -25.87 -55.24 19.81
CA SER A 5 -24.94 -55.58 20.90
C SER A 5 -24.84 -57.10 21.01
N ILE A 6 -23.68 -57.66 20.64
CA ILE A 6 -23.34 -59.03 20.99
C ILE A 6 -23.00 -59.04 22.49
N ILE A 7 -23.94 -59.53 23.29
CA ILE A 7 -23.73 -59.79 24.72
C ILE A 7 -22.85 -61.04 24.81
N VAL A 8 -21.59 -60.88 25.20
CA VAL A 8 -20.76 -62.01 25.63
C VAL A 8 -21.18 -62.35 27.06
N SER A 9 -21.92 -63.43 27.21
CA SER A 9 -22.27 -63.99 28.51
C SER A 9 -21.04 -64.65 29.13
N VAL A 10 -20.49 -64.05 30.18
CA VAL A 10 -19.36 -64.58 30.93
C VAL A 10 -19.83 -65.67 31.90
N SER A 11 -19.17 -66.82 31.88
CA SER A 11 -19.47 -67.99 32.71
C SER A 11 -19.00 -67.82 34.18
N PRO A 12 -19.65 -68.47 35.17
CA PRO A 12 -19.44 -68.24 36.61
C PRO A 12 -18.07 -68.68 37.19
N SER A 13 -17.17 -69.19 36.35
CA SER A 13 -15.82 -69.65 36.71
C SER A 13 -14.73 -68.57 36.54
N GLU A 14 -15.05 -67.37 36.07
CA GLU A 14 -14.09 -66.24 35.89
C GLU A 14 -14.07 -65.23 37.06
N LEU A 15 -14.85 -65.44 38.12
CA LEU A 15 -14.89 -64.60 39.34
C LEU A 15 -13.63 -64.69 40.22
N GLN A 16 -12.52 -65.16 39.67
CA GLN A 16 -11.23 -65.21 40.36
C GLN A 16 -10.37 -63.96 40.11
N LYS A 17 -10.63 -63.10 39.11
CA LYS A 17 -9.78 -61.94 38.79
C LYS A 17 -10.52 -60.60 38.85
N ILE A 18 -9.95 -59.60 39.52
CA ILE A 18 -10.50 -58.23 39.62
C ILE A 18 -9.43 -57.23 39.15
N ASN A 19 -9.75 -56.42 38.13
CA ASN A 19 -8.86 -55.37 37.64
C ASN A 19 -9.30 -54.00 38.17
N LEU A 20 -8.43 -53.34 38.92
CA LEU A 20 -8.67 -52.05 39.56
C LEU A 20 -7.63 -51.04 39.09
N VAL A 21 -8.05 -49.79 38.91
CA VAL A 21 -7.14 -48.68 38.59
C VAL A 21 -7.16 -47.67 39.73
N VAL A 22 -6.00 -47.32 40.28
CA VAL A 22 -5.88 -46.31 41.34
C VAL A 22 -5.51 -44.97 40.73
N CYS A 23 -6.30 -43.93 40.98
CA CYS A 23 -6.11 -42.58 40.47
C CYS A 23 -6.25 -41.54 41.58
N GLY A 24 -5.71 -40.33 41.36
CA GLY A 24 -5.61 -39.29 42.39
C GLY A 24 -4.38 -38.40 42.21
N SER A 25 -4.39 -37.23 42.85
CA SER A 25 -3.35 -36.19 42.73
C SER A 25 -2.04 -36.56 43.44
N ASP A 26 -2.12 -37.20 44.61
CA ASP A 26 -0.96 -37.55 45.43
C ASP A 26 -0.44 -38.97 45.15
N GLY A 27 0.74 -39.06 44.52
CA GLY A 27 1.41 -40.33 44.23
C GLY A 27 1.76 -41.15 45.47
N SER A 28 2.15 -40.51 46.58
CA SER A 28 2.56 -41.21 47.80
C SER A 28 1.38 -41.89 48.49
N VAL A 29 0.22 -41.24 48.50
CA VAL A 29 -1.01 -41.76 49.08
C VAL A 29 -1.60 -42.86 48.19
N LYS A 30 -1.54 -42.71 46.86
CA LYS A 30 -1.94 -43.78 45.92
C LYS A 30 -1.14 -45.06 46.11
N SER A 31 0.18 -44.96 46.22
CA SER A 31 1.02 -46.14 46.45
C SER A 31 0.79 -46.73 47.84
N SER A 32 0.53 -45.92 48.87
CA SER A 32 0.17 -46.39 50.21
C SER A 32 -1.15 -47.16 50.23
N VAL A 33 -2.19 -46.65 49.56
CA VAL A 33 -3.49 -47.35 49.39
C VAL A 33 -3.31 -48.63 48.56
N SER A 34 -2.43 -48.61 47.56
CA SER A 34 -2.16 -49.77 46.72
C SER A 34 -1.43 -50.89 47.49
N ASP A 35 -0.46 -50.52 48.34
CA ASP A 35 0.22 -51.44 49.25
C ASP A 35 -0.74 -52.03 50.29
N LEU A 36 -1.70 -51.22 50.77
CA LEU A 36 -2.76 -51.64 51.68
C LEU A 36 -3.71 -52.67 51.05
N ILE A 37 -4.08 -52.48 49.79
CA ILE A 37 -4.99 -53.39 49.07
C ILE A 37 -4.32 -54.73 48.78
N LEU A 38 -3.02 -54.73 48.46
CA LEU A 38 -2.29 -55.94 48.06
C LEU A 38 -1.58 -56.64 49.22
N ASP A 39 -1.54 -56.05 50.43
CA ASP A 39 -0.78 -56.50 51.60
C ASP A 39 0.71 -56.82 51.28
N GLN A 40 1.28 -56.01 50.38
CA GLN A 40 2.67 -56.13 49.92
C GLN A 40 3.32 -54.74 49.96
N ARG A 41 4.44 -54.60 50.70
CA ARG A 41 5.25 -53.38 50.65
C ARG A 41 6.03 -53.33 49.35
N SER A 42 5.92 -52.21 48.64
CA SER A 42 6.73 -51.95 47.46
C SER A 42 8.19 -51.62 47.84
N GLU A 43 9.18 -52.28 47.21
CA GLU A 43 10.61 -51.88 47.30
C GLU A 43 10.98 -50.78 46.27
N PHE A 44 9.98 -50.11 45.68
CA PHE A 44 10.20 -49.16 44.59
C PHE A 44 10.37 -47.72 45.10
N SER A 45 11.49 -47.11 44.69
CA SER A 45 11.80 -45.69 44.88
C SER A 45 10.72 -44.80 44.27
N ALA A 46 10.41 -43.67 44.92
CA ALA A 46 9.40 -42.67 44.56
C ALA A 46 9.62 -41.93 43.21
N ASP A 47 10.42 -42.50 42.30
CA ASP A 47 10.86 -41.89 41.04
C ASP A 47 10.06 -42.33 39.79
N SER A 48 9.16 -43.32 39.88
CA SER A 48 8.28 -43.68 38.74
C SER A 48 6.99 -42.86 38.73
N ARG A 49 7.10 -41.52 38.68
CA ARG A 49 5.93 -40.60 38.63
C ARG A 49 5.29 -40.47 37.25
N SER A 50 5.85 -41.11 36.22
CA SER A 50 5.50 -40.84 34.81
C SER A 50 4.91 -42.01 34.02
N VAL A 51 4.78 -43.22 34.61
CA VAL A 51 4.32 -44.43 33.92
C VAL A 51 3.36 -45.22 34.82
N CYS A 52 2.36 -45.87 34.21
CA CYS A 52 1.44 -46.77 34.88
C CYS A 52 2.15 -48.02 35.38
N VAL A 53 1.95 -48.34 36.65
CA VAL A 53 2.56 -49.52 37.29
C VAL A 53 1.47 -50.56 37.53
N ARG A 54 1.61 -51.75 36.93
CA ARG A 54 0.70 -52.90 37.14
C ARG A 54 1.29 -53.82 38.21
N ARG A 55 0.47 -54.19 39.18
CA ARG A 55 0.79 -55.15 40.26
C ARG A 55 -0.31 -56.20 40.37
N GLU A 56 0.06 -57.42 40.73
CA GLU A 56 -0.88 -58.52 40.91
C GLU A 56 -0.61 -59.26 42.21
N ALA A 57 -1.66 -59.51 42.99
CA ALA A 57 -1.59 -60.30 44.21
C ALA A 57 -2.89 -61.07 44.43
N GLU A 58 -2.81 -62.19 45.13
CA GLU A 58 -4.00 -62.91 45.60
C GLU A 58 -4.42 -62.36 46.96
N VAL A 59 -5.63 -61.79 47.03
CA VAL A 59 -6.18 -61.14 48.23
C VAL A 59 -7.59 -61.67 48.44
N CYS A 60 -7.90 -62.11 49.67
CA CYS A 60 -9.19 -62.73 50.00
C CYS A 60 -9.62 -63.87 49.04
N GLY A 61 -8.65 -64.64 48.53
CA GLY A 61 -8.88 -65.77 47.61
C GLY A 61 -9.18 -65.37 46.16
N ARG A 62 -8.86 -64.13 45.76
CA ARG A 62 -9.05 -63.60 44.40
C ARG A 62 -7.77 -62.92 43.90
N LEU A 63 -7.46 -63.09 42.63
CA LEU A 63 -6.38 -62.41 41.94
C LEU A 63 -6.78 -60.96 41.65
N ILE A 64 -6.15 -60.00 42.32
CA ILE A 64 -6.35 -58.58 42.04
C ILE A 64 -5.23 -58.09 41.13
N THR A 65 -5.58 -57.49 40.00
CA THR A 65 -4.69 -56.68 39.19
C THR A 65 -4.93 -55.21 39.50
N LEU A 66 -3.94 -54.54 40.08
CA LEU A 66 -4.00 -53.13 40.43
C LEU A 66 -3.07 -52.35 39.51
N VAL A 67 -3.60 -51.30 38.86
CA VAL A 67 -2.80 -50.41 38.01
C VAL A 67 -2.85 -48.99 38.56
N GLU A 68 -1.71 -48.43 38.93
CA GLU A 68 -1.61 -47.05 39.40
C GLU A 68 -1.53 -46.10 38.21
N LEU A 69 -2.50 -45.18 38.09
CA LEU A 69 -2.48 -44.10 37.12
C LEU A 69 -1.65 -42.93 37.67
N PRO A 70 -0.67 -42.40 36.90
CA PRO A 70 0.07 -41.18 37.27
C PRO A 70 -0.86 -40.00 37.51
N ALA A 71 -0.44 -39.02 38.32
CA ALA A 71 -1.19 -37.77 38.45
C ALA A 71 -1.08 -36.98 37.13
N LEU A 72 -2.21 -36.69 36.49
CA LEU A 72 -2.31 -36.09 35.17
C LEU A 72 -2.33 -34.54 35.24
N TYR A 73 -2.75 -33.96 36.36
CA TYR A 73 -2.86 -32.53 36.60
C TYR A 73 -1.52 -31.87 36.90
N SER A 74 -0.80 -32.43 37.88
CA SER A 74 0.53 -31.99 38.30
C SER A 74 1.65 -32.45 37.36
N PHE A 75 1.32 -33.19 36.29
CA PHE A 75 2.25 -33.57 35.22
C PHE A 75 2.67 -32.31 34.43
N GLN A 76 3.65 -31.57 34.94
CA GLN A 76 4.02 -30.24 34.42
C GLN A 76 4.84 -30.25 33.11
N LEU A 77 5.07 -31.40 32.45
CA LEU A 77 5.95 -31.47 31.27
C LEU A 77 5.55 -32.47 30.15
N SER A 78 4.33 -33.02 30.11
CA SER A 78 3.90 -33.87 28.97
C SER A 78 2.96 -33.15 28.00
N THR A 79 3.11 -33.46 26.72
CA THR A 79 2.12 -33.10 25.70
C THR A 79 0.80 -33.83 25.96
N GLU A 80 -0.31 -33.27 25.49
CA GLU A 80 -1.63 -33.92 25.58
C GLU A 80 -1.58 -35.38 25.06
N GLU A 81 -0.77 -35.64 24.02
CA GLU A 81 -0.55 -36.97 23.45
C GLU A 81 0.08 -37.98 24.40
N GLU A 82 1.03 -37.57 25.24
CA GLU A 82 1.71 -38.46 26.20
C GLU A 82 0.78 -38.83 27.36
N VAL A 83 0.02 -37.85 27.87
CA VAL A 83 -1.02 -38.08 28.88
C VAL A 83 -2.07 -39.06 28.37
N MET A 84 -2.49 -38.90 27.10
CA MET A 84 -3.44 -39.81 26.44
C MET A 84 -2.85 -41.21 26.27
N ARG A 85 -1.58 -41.31 25.85
CA ARG A 85 -0.90 -42.60 25.67
C ARG A 85 -0.82 -43.38 26.98
N GLU A 86 -0.44 -42.71 28.06
CA GLU A 86 -0.28 -43.35 29.36
C GLU A 86 -1.63 -43.71 29.98
N SER A 87 -2.64 -42.86 29.80
CA SER A 87 -4.02 -43.16 30.20
C SER A 87 -4.61 -44.37 29.45
N LEU A 88 -4.38 -44.47 28.14
CA LEU A 88 -4.78 -45.64 27.35
C LEU A 88 -4.02 -46.90 27.79
N ARG A 89 -2.72 -46.75 28.10
CA ARG A 89 -1.90 -47.85 28.62
C ARG A 89 -2.45 -48.38 29.93
N CYS A 90 -2.91 -47.51 30.83
CA CYS A 90 -3.56 -47.89 32.07
C CYS A 90 -4.75 -48.83 31.85
N VAL A 91 -5.68 -48.44 30.96
CA VAL A 91 -6.86 -49.26 30.62
C VAL A 91 -6.46 -50.57 29.94
N SER A 92 -5.48 -50.51 29.03
CA SER A 92 -5.02 -51.67 28.26
C SER A 92 -4.28 -52.71 29.11
N LEU A 93 -3.73 -52.31 30.25
CA LEU A 93 -3.10 -53.23 31.21
C LEU A 93 -4.13 -54.07 31.99
N CYS A 94 -5.42 -53.73 31.92
CA CYS A 94 -6.53 -54.38 32.60
C CYS A 94 -7.44 -55.14 31.61
N ASP A 95 -7.08 -56.38 31.23
CA ASP A 95 -7.87 -57.26 30.36
C ASP A 95 -8.83 -58.14 31.20
N PRO A 96 -10.15 -58.25 30.88
CA PRO A 96 -10.89 -57.71 29.72
C PRO A 96 -11.33 -56.24 29.83
N GLY A 97 -11.19 -55.63 31.00
CA GLY A 97 -11.48 -54.22 31.25
C GLY A 97 -11.21 -53.84 32.70
N VAL A 98 -11.37 -52.55 33.00
CA VAL A 98 -11.28 -52.04 34.38
C VAL A 98 -12.62 -52.24 35.07
N HIS A 99 -12.60 -52.92 36.22
CA HIS A 99 -13.79 -53.22 37.01
C HIS A 99 -14.21 -52.02 37.86
N ALA A 100 -13.23 -51.32 38.46
CA ALA A 100 -13.46 -50.05 39.13
C ALA A 100 -12.20 -49.17 39.10
N PHE A 101 -12.42 -47.87 38.96
CA PHE A 101 -11.43 -46.84 39.26
C PHE A 101 -11.56 -46.47 40.73
N LEU A 102 -10.43 -46.41 41.43
CA LEU A 102 -10.32 -46.07 42.83
C LEU A 102 -9.70 -44.67 42.92
N LEU A 103 -10.54 -43.66 43.12
CA LEU A 103 -10.09 -42.28 43.25
C LEU A 103 -9.70 -41.99 44.71
N VAL A 104 -8.42 -41.85 44.97
CA VAL A 104 -7.87 -41.64 46.31
C VAL A 104 -7.88 -40.15 46.66
N LEU A 105 -8.55 -39.79 47.76
CA LEU A 105 -8.60 -38.44 48.31
C LEU A 105 -7.99 -38.46 49.72
N ALA A 106 -6.77 -37.93 49.87
CA ALA A 106 -5.95 -38.07 51.08
C ALA A 106 -6.58 -37.51 52.37
N GLU A 107 -7.37 -36.43 52.29
CA GLU A 107 -7.98 -35.76 53.45
C GLU A 107 -9.52 -35.77 53.43
N GLY A 108 -10.13 -36.45 52.45
CA GLY A 108 -11.59 -36.41 52.25
C GLY A 108 -12.14 -35.03 51.87
N ARG A 109 -11.27 -34.10 51.47
CA ARG A 109 -11.58 -32.78 50.90
C ARG A 109 -11.00 -32.71 49.48
N LEU A 110 -11.73 -32.11 48.55
CA LEU A 110 -11.24 -31.85 47.21
C LEU A 110 -10.39 -30.58 47.20
N THR A 111 -9.06 -30.73 47.14
CA THR A 111 -8.15 -29.61 46.90
C THR A 111 -8.27 -29.09 45.46
N ASP A 112 -7.76 -27.90 45.16
CA ASP A 112 -7.74 -27.40 43.77
C ASP A 112 -6.91 -28.30 42.85
N GLU A 113 -5.90 -28.98 43.39
CA GLU A 113 -5.13 -30.01 42.67
C GLU A 113 -5.97 -31.25 42.39
N ASP A 114 -6.79 -31.71 43.34
CA ASP A 114 -7.74 -32.81 43.13
C ASP A 114 -8.82 -32.46 42.10
N LYS A 115 -9.35 -31.22 42.16
CA LYS A 115 -10.33 -30.72 41.20
C LYS A 115 -9.73 -30.71 39.79
N GLY A 116 -8.50 -30.21 39.66
CA GLY A 116 -7.77 -30.21 38.40
C GLY A 116 -7.44 -31.62 37.88
N GLU A 117 -7.04 -32.54 38.75
CA GLU A 117 -6.81 -33.96 38.42
C GLU A 117 -8.08 -34.62 37.89
N LEU A 118 -9.18 -34.40 38.60
CA LEU A 118 -10.48 -34.91 38.23
C LEU A 118 -10.98 -34.35 36.90
N GLU A 119 -10.83 -33.05 36.65
CA GLU A 119 -11.19 -32.42 35.38
C GLU A 119 -10.41 -33.03 34.21
N LYS A 120 -9.09 -33.22 34.38
CA LYS A 120 -8.26 -33.87 33.34
C LYS A 120 -8.66 -35.33 33.14
N ILE A 121 -8.86 -36.10 34.21
CA ILE A 121 -9.31 -37.50 34.10
C ILE A 121 -10.67 -37.58 33.41
N GLN A 122 -11.63 -36.70 33.75
CA GLN A 122 -12.94 -36.66 33.08
C GLN A 122 -12.83 -36.26 31.61
N HIS A 123 -11.91 -35.36 31.26
CA HIS A 123 -11.64 -34.99 29.87
C HIS A 123 -11.08 -36.18 29.06
N ILE A 124 -10.21 -36.97 29.68
CA ILE A 124 -9.48 -38.07 29.03
C ILE A 124 -10.30 -39.36 28.98
N PHE A 125 -10.90 -39.75 30.10
CA PHE A 125 -11.67 -40.99 30.23
C PHE A 125 -13.18 -40.80 29.96
N SER A 126 -13.58 -39.59 29.55
CA SER A 126 -14.98 -39.16 29.38
C SER A 126 -15.79 -39.14 30.68
N SER A 127 -17.00 -38.57 30.63
CA SER A 127 -17.97 -38.61 31.73
C SER A 127 -18.41 -40.03 32.13
N ARG A 128 -18.10 -41.05 31.33
CA ARG A 128 -18.33 -42.45 31.68
C ARG A 128 -17.37 -42.97 32.76
N PHE A 129 -16.28 -42.25 33.03
CA PHE A 129 -15.35 -42.53 34.12
C PHE A 129 -16.04 -42.58 35.49
N THR A 130 -16.87 -41.59 35.82
CA THR A 130 -17.54 -41.49 37.14
C THR A 130 -18.52 -42.65 37.39
N HIS A 131 -19.05 -43.25 36.32
CA HIS A 131 -19.88 -44.44 36.43
C HIS A 131 -19.11 -45.66 36.94
N HIS A 132 -17.80 -45.71 36.72
CA HIS A 132 -16.91 -46.80 37.09
C HIS A 132 -16.02 -46.47 38.29
N THR A 133 -16.26 -45.34 38.98
CA THR A 133 -15.38 -44.85 40.04
C THR A 133 -15.96 -45.08 41.43
N ILE A 134 -15.11 -45.52 42.36
CA ILE A 134 -15.30 -45.54 43.81
C ILE A 134 -14.29 -44.56 44.41
N THR A 135 -14.76 -43.65 45.25
CA THR A 135 -13.87 -42.71 45.96
C THR A 135 -13.34 -43.36 47.23
N ILE A 136 -12.03 -43.39 47.41
CA ILE A 136 -11.35 -43.92 48.59
C ILE A 136 -10.85 -42.77 49.46
N ILE A 137 -11.15 -42.84 50.76
CA ILE A 137 -10.61 -41.93 51.77
C ILE A 137 -9.79 -42.77 52.78
N PRO A 138 -8.45 -42.65 52.79
CA PRO A 138 -7.60 -43.33 53.77
C PRO A 138 -7.68 -42.63 55.14
N THR A 139 -7.67 -43.41 56.23
CA THR A 139 -8.07 -42.95 57.59
C THR A 139 -6.97 -42.30 58.42
N GLU A 140 -5.74 -42.18 57.94
CA GLU A 140 -4.65 -41.55 58.72
C GLU A 140 -4.85 -40.03 58.95
N THR A 141 -5.93 -39.43 58.41
CA THR A 141 -6.20 -37.99 58.48
C THR A 141 -7.56 -37.62 59.08
N GLN A 142 -8.41 -38.57 59.51
CA GLN A 142 -9.68 -38.24 60.18
C GLN A 142 -9.53 -38.23 61.70
N GLN A 143 -9.61 -37.04 62.32
CA GLN A 143 -10.12 -36.93 63.68
C GLN A 143 -11.58 -37.42 63.67
N GLU A 144 -11.92 -38.38 64.54
CA GLU A 144 -13.28 -38.92 64.66
C GLU A 144 -14.33 -37.79 64.69
N GLY A 145 -15.19 -37.70 63.66
CA GLY A 145 -16.32 -36.78 63.61
C GLY A 145 -16.27 -35.64 62.57
N ALA A 146 -15.26 -35.57 61.69
CA ALA A 146 -15.25 -34.57 60.61
C ALA A 146 -16.24 -34.93 59.48
N GLU A 147 -17.26 -34.09 59.26
CA GLU A 147 -18.15 -34.22 58.08
C GLU A 147 -17.39 -33.94 56.78
N LEU A 148 -17.69 -34.72 55.73
CA LEU A 148 -17.19 -34.48 54.38
C LEU A 148 -17.61 -33.09 53.88
N ASP A 149 -16.72 -32.40 53.18
CA ASP A 149 -17.01 -31.10 52.58
C ASP A 149 -18.14 -31.19 51.53
N GLU A 150 -18.88 -30.09 51.33
CA GLU A 150 -20.06 -30.06 50.44
C GLU A 150 -19.69 -30.37 48.98
N ASP A 151 -18.52 -29.91 48.50
CA ASP A 151 -18.02 -30.21 47.17
C ASP A 151 -17.72 -31.72 47.02
N THR A 152 -17.14 -32.31 48.06
CA THR A 152 -16.80 -33.75 48.08
C THR A 152 -18.05 -34.62 48.15
N ARG A 153 -19.06 -34.22 48.95
CA ARG A 153 -20.37 -34.89 48.99
C ARG A 153 -21.08 -34.81 47.64
N THR A 154 -21.03 -33.66 46.98
CA THR A 154 -21.67 -33.44 45.67
C THR A 154 -20.99 -34.28 44.59
N PHE A 155 -19.65 -34.27 44.55
CA PHE A 155 -18.89 -35.09 43.62
C PHE A 155 -19.10 -36.60 43.85
N ASN A 156 -19.10 -37.06 45.10
CA ASN A 156 -19.35 -38.48 45.41
C ASN A 156 -20.74 -38.95 44.95
N LYS A 157 -21.76 -38.08 44.89
CA LYS A 157 -23.06 -38.41 44.31
C LYS A 157 -22.98 -38.65 42.79
N THR A 158 -22.01 -38.05 42.10
CA THR A 158 -21.78 -38.27 40.67
C THR A 158 -21.07 -39.59 40.39
N CYS A 159 -20.34 -40.13 41.37
CA CYS A 159 -19.67 -41.42 41.28
C CYS A 159 -20.62 -42.56 41.69
N ARG A 160 -20.92 -43.49 40.77
CA ARG A 160 -21.87 -44.58 41.08
C ARG A 160 -21.36 -45.54 42.15
N GLY A 161 -20.03 -45.71 42.27
CA GLY A 161 -19.42 -46.51 43.31
C GLY A 161 -19.58 -45.95 44.73
N GLY A 162 -19.95 -44.66 44.85
CA GLY A 162 -19.99 -43.95 46.12
C GLY A 162 -18.61 -43.81 46.75
N CYS A 163 -18.57 -43.64 48.06
CA CYS A 163 -17.34 -43.46 48.84
C CYS A 163 -17.10 -44.67 49.75
N TYR A 164 -15.85 -45.12 49.82
CA TYR A 164 -15.36 -46.13 50.75
C TYR A 164 -14.29 -45.51 51.66
N ILE A 165 -14.46 -45.66 52.96
CA ILE A 165 -13.56 -45.10 53.97
C ILE A 165 -12.89 -46.28 54.67
N PHE A 166 -11.55 -46.34 54.63
CA PHE A 166 -10.83 -47.36 55.40
C PHE A 166 -11.01 -47.08 56.90
N GLY A 167 -11.10 -48.09 57.76
CA GLY A 167 -11.11 -47.92 59.21
C GLY A 167 -9.70 -47.97 59.83
N SER A 168 -9.59 -47.83 61.16
CA SER A 168 -8.31 -47.99 61.89
C SER A 168 -7.66 -49.37 61.69
N VAL A 169 -8.47 -50.37 61.30
CA VAL A 169 -8.01 -51.64 60.75
C VAL A 169 -8.49 -51.68 59.30
N PRO A 170 -7.59 -51.87 58.31
CA PRO A 170 -7.97 -51.85 56.91
C PRO A 170 -8.81 -53.07 56.54
N ASP A 171 -10.09 -52.84 56.26
CA ASP A 171 -11.00 -53.87 55.72
C ASP A 171 -10.94 -53.87 54.20
N VAL A 172 -10.03 -54.66 53.64
CA VAL A 172 -9.91 -54.86 52.19
C VAL A 172 -11.06 -55.74 51.67
N SER A 173 -11.58 -56.66 52.48
CA SER A 173 -12.71 -57.51 52.08
C SER A 173 -13.95 -56.68 51.77
N GLY A 174 -14.27 -55.71 52.63
CA GLY A 174 -15.38 -54.78 52.42
C GLY A 174 -15.24 -53.93 51.14
N LEU A 175 -14.01 -53.52 50.78
CA LEU A 175 -13.76 -52.79 49.53
C LEU A 175 -14.04 -53.69 48.31
N ILE A 176 -13.61 -54.94 48.38
CA ILE A 176 -13.81 -55.92 47.31
C ILE A 176 -15.31 -56.25 47.15
N ASP A 177 -16.04 -56.40 48.24
CA ASP A 177 -17.50 -56.58 48.20
C ASP A 177 -18.19 -55.36 47.59
N ARG A 178 -17.69 -54.15 47.89
CA ARG A 178 -18.20 -52.91 47.29
C ARG A 178 -17.95 -52.82 45.78
N VAL A 179 -16.77 -53.24 45.31
CA VAL A 179 -16.48 -53.35 43.87
C VAL A 179 -17.44 -54.34 43.21
N GLN A 180 -17.71 -55.49 43.85
CA GLN A 180 -18.66 -56.46 43.32
C GLN A 180 -20.08 -55.91 43.26
N GLN A 181 -20.51 -55.19 44.29
CA GLN A 181 -21.80 -54.50 44.28
C GLN A 181 -21.90 -53.52 43.10
N LEU A 182 -20.86 -52.70 42.88
CA LEU A 182 -20.82 -51.77 41.75
C LEU A 182 -20.90 -52.49 40.40
N LEU A 183 -20.27 -53.66 40.26
CA LEU A 183 -20.36 -54.47 39.04
C LEU A 183 -21.77 -55.03 38.84
N MET A 184 -22.40 -55.53 39.90
CA MET A 184 -23.79 -56.04 39.83
C MET A 184 -24.77 -54.91 39.46
N GLU A 185 -24.64 -53.74 40.06
CA GLU A 185 -25.45 -52.55 39.76
C GLU A 185 -25.31 -52.09 38.31
N LYS A 186 -24.15 -52.38 37.69
CA LYS A 186 -23.87 -52.07 36.28
C LYS A 186 -24.05 -53.27 35.34
N ASN A 187 -24.73 -54.33 35.77
CA ASN A 187 -24.95 -55.55 34.98
C ASN A 187 -23.64 -56.18 34.42
N GLY A 188 -22.53 -56.03 35.14
CA GLY A 188 -21.21 -56.52 34.73
C GLY A 188 -20.49 -55.64 33.71
N ASP A 189 -20.95 -54.41 33.45
CA ASP A 189 -20.29 -53.46 32.54
C ASP A 189 -18.91 -53.04 33.07
N LEU A 190 -17.90 -53.13 32.20
CA LEU A 190 -16.50 -52.83 32.49
C LEU A 190 -16.06 -51.62 31.69
N TYR A 191 -15.15 -50.82 32.24
CA TYR A 191 -14.56 -49.75 31.46
C TYR A 191 -13.49 -50.33 30.51
N THR A 192 -13.78 -50.31 29.22
CA THR A 192 -12.94 -50.93 28.18
C THR A 192 -12.11 -49.90 27.41
N PRO A 193 -11.01 -50.31 26.73
CA PRO A 193 -10.27 -49.44 25.81
C PRO A 193 -11.14 -48.82 24.71
N GLN A 194 -12.23 -49.49 24.30
CA GLN A 194 -13.18 -48.95 23.33
C GLN A 194 -13.93 -47.73 23.89
N MET A 195 -14.38 -47.79 25.15
CA MET A 195 -15.05 -46.66 25.80
C MET A 195 -14.11 -45.46 25.98
N PHE A 196 -12.82 -45.72 26.20
CA PHE A 196 -11.79 -44.68 26.20
C PHE A 196 -11.69 -44.00 24.83
N LEU A 197 -11.58 -44.78 23.75
CA LEU A 197 -11.47 -44.25 22.39
C LEU A 197 -12.73 -43.49 21.94
N ASP A 198 -13.92 -43.99 22.30
CA ASP A 198 -15.19 -43.32 22.04
C ASP A 198 -15.24 -41.95 22.73
N GLY A 199 -14.76 -41.87 23.98
CA GLY A 199 -14.64 -40.62 24.73
C GLY A 199 -13.73 -39.59 24.05
N GLN A 200 -12.60 -40.05 23.51
CA GLN A 200 -11.67 -39.21 22.75
C GLN A 200 -12.28 -38.65 21.47
N LEU A 201 -13.02 -39.49 20.74
CA LEU A 201 -13.71 -39.08 19.53
C LEU A 201 -14.78 -38.02 19.82
N GLU A 202 -15.52 -38.15 20.93
CA GLU A 202 -16.52 -37.18 21.36
C GLU A 202 -15.89 -35.81 21.67
N THR A 203 -14.75 -35.79 22.38
CA THR A 203 -14.01 -34.56 22.68
C THR A 203 -13.51 -33.85 21.42
N GLN A 204 -12.97 -34.60 20.45
CA GLN A 204 -12.54 -34.06 19.16
C GLN A 204 -13.72 -33.49 18.36
N LEU A 205 -14.84 -34.21 18.30
CA LEU A 205 -16.07 -33.74 17.65
C LEU A 205 -16.60 -32.44 18.28
N ARG A 206 -16.56 -32.29 19.61
CA ARG A 206 -16.92 -31.04 20.29
C ARG A 206 -16.01 -29.88 19.88
N ARG A 207 -14.69 -30.10 19.79
CA ARG A 207 -13.73 -29.07 19.33
C ARG A 207 -14.03 -28.63 17.90
N TYR A 208 -14.27 -29.57 16.98
CA TYR A 208 -14.65 -29.24 15.60
C TYR A 208 -15.97 -28.47 15.53
N ASN A 209 -17.00 -28.93 16.24
CA ASN A 209 -18.31 -28.25 16.25
C ASN A 209 -18.24 -26.83 16.82
N SER A 210 -17.43 -26.60 17.86
CA SER A 210 -17.20 -25.25 18.40
C SER A 210 -16.54 -24.33 17.37
N LYS A 211 -15.55 -24.83 16.63
CA LYS A 211 -14.86 -24.07 15.59
C LYS A 211 -15.76 -23.78 14.39
N VAL A 212 -16.61 -24.73 14.01
CA VAL A 212 -17.64 -24.55 12.99
C VAL A 212 -18.64 -23.48 13.42
N ALA A 213 -19.09 -23.47 14.68
CA ALA A 213 -19.99 -22.45 15.19
C ALA A 213 -19.36 -21.04 15.14
N GLU A 214 -18.11 -20.90 15.58
CA GLU A 214 -17.36 -19.64 15.52
C GLU A 214 -17.23 -19.11 14.08
N MET A 215 -16.83 -19.99 13.14
CA MET A 215 -16.77 -19.63 11.72
C MET A 215 -18.15 -19.23 11.18
N THR A 216 -19.21 -19.92 11.57
CA THR A 216 -20.59 -19.62 11.16
C THR A 216 -21.02 -18.24 11.64
N THR A 217 -20.74 -17.89 12.90
CA THR A 217 -21.02 -16.55 13.44
C THR A 217 -20.21 -15.46 12.72
N THR A 218 -18.96 -15.76 12.37
CA THR A 218 -18.10 -14.83 11.62
C THR A 218 -18.67 -14.58 10.22
N ILE A 219 -19.10 -15.64 9.53
CA ILE A 219 -19.75 -15.56 8.23
C ILE A 219 -21.04 -14.74 8.34
N GLN A 220 -21.92 -15.04 9.30
CA GLN A 220 -23.17 -14.30 9.53
C GLN A 220 -22.93 -12.81 9.83
N ASN A 221 -21.89 -12.48 10.60
CA ASN A 221 -21.53 -11.10 10.89
C ASN A 221 -20.99 -10.36 9.65
N LEU A 222 -20.22 -11.05 8.80
CA LEU A 222 -19.76 -10.50 7.52
C LEU A 222 -20.93 -10.31 6.55
N GLU A 223 -21.85 -11.27 6.49
CA GLU A 223 -23.08 -11.19 5.70
C GLU A 223 -23.96 -10.01 6.16
N MET A 224 -24.18 -9.84 7.47
CA MET A 224 -24.89 -8.67 8.01
C MET A 224 -24.18 -7.36 7.67
N LYS A 225 -22.85 -7.30 7.72
CA LYS A 225 -22.09 -6.10 7.32
C LYS A 225 -22.25 -5.80 5.83
N ILE A 226 -22.25 -6.81 4.96
CA ILE A 226 -22.51 -6.65 3.53
C ILE A 226 -23.94 -6.16 3.30
N GLN A 227 -24.90 -6.69 4.05
CA GLN A 227 -26.33 -6.36 3.90
C GLN A 227 -26.65 -4.94 4.39
N THR A 228 -26.16 -4.54 5.57
CA THR A 228 -26.27 -3.17 6.10
C THR A 228 -25.55 -2.15 5.21
N PHE A 229 -24.41 -2.51 4.62
CA PHE A 229 -23.71 -1.68 3.64
C PHE A 229 -24.48 -1.53 2.32
N SER A 230 -25.21 -2.57 1.90
CA SER A 230 -26.04 -2.54 0.69
C SER A 230 -27.31 -1.69 0.83
N GLU A 231 -27.91 -1.63 2.02
CA GLU A 231 -29.10 -0.82 2.30
C GLU A 231 -28.77 0.68 2.41
N GLY A 232 -27.59 1.04 2.94
CA GLY A 232 -27.08 2.41 2.91
C GLY A 232 -26.84 2.94 1.50
N ARG A 233 -26.23 2.12 0.62
CA ARG A 233 -25.89 2.51 -0.77
C ARG A 233 -27.05 2.60 -1.73
N ARG A 234 -28.20 1.96 -1.46
CA ARG A 234 -29.40 2.13 -2.30
C ARG A 234 -29.90 3.58 -2.33
N ARG A 235 -29.51 4.40 -1.34
CA ARG A 235 -29.81 5.84 -1.28
C ARG A 235 -28.76 6.75 -1.94
N ASP A 236 -27.55 6.23 -2.23
CA ASP A 236 -26.46 7.03 -2.81
C ASP A 236 -26.48 7.02 -4.34
N ALA A 237 -26.40 8.21 -4.93
CA ALA A 237 -26.40 8.38 -6.38
C ALA A 237 -25.16 7.74 -7.04
N LEU A 238 -25.37 6.79 -7.95
CA LEU A 238 -24.32 6.12 -8.71
C LEU A 238 -23.96 6.92 -9.97
N ARG A 239 -22.67 7.03 -10.30
CA ARG A 239 -22.16 7.77 -11.48
C ARG A 239 -21.27 6.86 -12.32
N ILE A 240 -21.70 6.60 -13.55
CA ILE A 240 -21.10 5.64 -14.48
C ILE A 240 -20.57 6.41 -15.68
N VAL A 241 -19.30 6.21 -16.06
CA VAL A 241 -18.71 6.77 -17.29
C VAL A 241 -18.49 5.65 -18.29
N LEU A 242 -19.00 5.79 -19.51
CA LEU A 242 -18.90 4.78 -20.57
C LEU A 242 -17.73 5.09 -21.51
N LEU A 243 -16.66 4.30 -21.47
CA LEU A 243 -15.48 4.46 -22.33
C LEU A 243 -15.49 3.43 -23.46
N GLY A 244 -14.85 3.72 -24.58
CA GLY A 244 -14.73 2.76 -25.68
C GLY A 244 -14.66 3.40 -27.06
N ARG A 245 -14.35 2.58 -28.06
CA ARG A 245 -14.26 3.02 -29.46
C ARG A 245 -15.62 3.46 -30.03
N LYS A 246 -15.64 4.18 -31.14
CA LYS A 246 -16.89 4.48 -31.85
C LYS A 246 -17.53 3.19 -32.36
N GLY A 247 -18.85 3.08 -32.19
CA GLY A 247 -19.61 1.91 -32.63
C GLY A 247 -19.60 0.70 -31.69
N SER A 248 -18.92 0.78 -30.53
CA SER A 248 -18.92 -0.32 -29.54
C SER A 248 -20.24 -0.50 -28.79
N GLY A 249 -21.19 0.43 -28.96
CA GLY A 249 -22.53 0.36 -28.36
C GLY A 249 -22.66 1.10 -27.02
N LYS A 250 -21.83 2.13 -26.76
CA LYS A 250 -21.88 2.95 -25.54
C LYS A 250 -23.24 3.62 -25.31
N SER A 251 -23.73 4.40 -26.27
CA SER A 251 -25.04 5.07 -26.18
C SER A 251 -26.19 4.08 -25.97
N ALA A 252 -26.16 2.92 -26.66
CA ALA A 252 -27.13 1.84 -26.48
C ALA A 252 -27.07 1.22 -25.07
N THR A 253 -25.86 1.06 -24.54
CA THR A 253 -25.59 0.59 -23.17
C THR A 253 -26.14 1.60 -22.16
N GLY A 254 -25.91 2.90 -22.35
CA GLY A 254 -26.45 3.96 -21.49
C GLY A 254 -27.98 3.97 -21.46
N ASN A 255 -28.62 3.86 -22.63
CA ASN A 255 -30.08 3.74 -22.74
C ASN A 255 -30.62 2.50 -22.02
N THR A 256 -29.92 1.36 -22.13
CA THR A 256 -30.27 0.10 -21.45
C THR A 256 -30.17 0.23 -19.93
N ILE A 257 -29.09 0.83 -19.41
CA ILE A 257 -28.90 1.08 -17.96
C ILE A 257 -30.04 1.96 -17.44
N LEU A 258 -30.27 3.10 -18.08
CA LEU A 258 -31.30 4.06 -17.65
C LEU A 258 -32.73 3.54 -17.87
N GLY A 259 -32.92 2.55 -18.75
CA GLY A 259 -34.24 2.00 -19.08
C GLY A 259 -35.09 2.96 -19.92
N LYS A 260 -34.45 3.88 -20.63
CA LYS A 260 -35.09 4.90 -21.47
C LYS A 260 -34.64 4.71 -22.91
N GLU A 261 -35.58 4.64 -23.84
CA GLU A 261 -35.28 4.61 -25.27
C GLU A 261 -34.92 6.02 -25.77
N ASN A 262 -33.96 6.12 -26.68
CA ASN A 262 -33.56 7.37 -27.36
C ASN A 262 -33.07 8.53 -26.47
N THR A 263 -32.55 8.26 -25.27
CA THR A 263 -32.01 9.32 -24.39
C THR A 263 -30.62 9.76 -24.84
N PHE A 264 -29.73 8.81 -25.09
CA PHE A 264 -28.50 9.04 -25.84
C PHE A 264 -28.80 8.81 -27.33
N GLU A 265 -28.77 9.87 -28.14
CA GLU A 265 -29.07 9.79 -29.56
C GLU A 265 -28.08 8.89 -30.29
N HIS A 266 -28.60 8.02 -31.16
CA HIS A 266 -27.78 7.23 -32.06
C HIS A 266 -27.17 8.15 -33.13
N SER A 267 -25.97 8.65 -32.86
CA SER A 267 -24.91 9.05 -33.79
C SER A 267 -24.36 10.45 -33.53
N SER A 268 -23.03 10.52 -33.47
CA SER A 268 -22.23 11.70 -33.85
C SER A 268 -22.00 12.81 -32.83
N SER A 269 -22.33 12.69 -31.54
CA SER A 269 -21.88 13.75 -30.61
C SER A 269 -20.35 13.67 -30.46
N CYS A 270 -19.67 14.74 -30.87
CA CYS A 270 -18.25 14.96 -30.58
C CYS A 270 -18.02 15.40 -29.12
N MET A 271 -18.97 15.14 -28.22
CA MET A 271 -19.01 15.65 -26.85
C MET A 271 -19.61 14.63 -25.88
N CYS A 272 -19.09 14.59 -24.65
CA CYS A 272 -19.69 13.86 -23.52
C CYS A 272 -21.19 14.25 -23.34
N GLN A 273 -22.08 13.27 -23.15
CA GLN A 273 -23.50 13.46 -22.79
C GLN A 273 -23.75 12.90 -21.39
N LYS A 274 -24.52 13.59 -20.56
CA LYS A 274 -24.84 13.17 -19.18
C LYS A 274 -26.33 13.08 -18.98
N GLU A 275 -26.79 11.93 -18.51
CA GLU A 275 -28.20 11.67 -18.24
C GLU A 275 -28.37 10.98 -16.90
N THR A 276 -29.49 11.25 -16.23
CA THR A 276 -29.79 10.68 -14.91
C THR A 276 -31.21 10.10 -14.88
N ALA A 277 -31.35 8.93 -14.27
CA ALA A 277 -32.64 8.29 -14.06
C ALA A 277 -32.65 7.53 -12.73
N GLU A 278 -33.83 7.31 -12.17
CA GLU A 278 -34.02 6.40 -11.06
C GLU A 278 -34.17 4.97 -11.59
N VAL A 279 -33.34 4.06 -11.10
CA VAL A 279 -33.32 2.65 -11.49
C VAL A 279 -33.24 1.81 -10.22
N ASN A 280 -34.22 0.91 -10.00
CA ASN A 280 -34.33 0.08 -8.80
C ASN A 280 -34.30 0.91 -7.49
N GLY A 281 -34.92 2.09 -7.48
CA GLY A 281 -34.96 2.99 -6.32
C GLY A 281 -33.65 3.75 -6.04
N ARG A 282 -32.66 3.68 -6.95
CA ARG A 282 -31.36 4.36 -6.85
C ARG A 282 -31.20 5.38 -7.97
N GLN A 283 -30.70 6.57 -7.66
CA GLN A 283 -30.38 7.55 -8.68
C GLN A 283 -29.10 7.13 -9.43
N ILE A 284 -29.19 6.96 -10.75
CA ILE A 284 -28.06 6.58 -11.60
C ILE A 284 -27.83 7.65 -12.65
N THR A 285 -26.64 8.24 -12.63
CA THR A 285 -26.12 9.12 -13.67
C THR A 285 -25.21 8.31 -14.60
N VAL A 286 -25.48 8.35 -15.90
CA VAL A 286 -24.63 7.77 -16.93
C VAL A 286 -24.06 8.90 -17.78
N ILE A 287 -22.75 8.85 -18.02
CA ILE A 287 -22.03 9.78 -18.88
C ILE A 287 -21.53 8.98 -20.09
N ASP A 288 -22.16 9.23 -21.23
CA ASP A 288 -21.72 8.68 -22.52
C ASP A 288 -20.58 9.53 -23.08
N THR A 289 -19.51 8.88 -23.51
CA THR A 289 -18.31 9.55 -24.03
C THR A 289 -18.20 9.38 -25.54
N PRO A 290 -17.53 10.29 -26.26
CA PRO A 290 -17.28 10.09 -27.70
C PRO A 290 -16.40 8.85 -27.97
N GLY A 291 -16.13 8.55 -29.24
CA GLY A 291 -15.19 7.48 -29.61
C GLY A 291 -13.76 7.81 -29.19
N LEU A 292 -13.37 7.46 -27.97
CA LEU A 292 -12.07 7.84 -27.40
C LEU A 292 -10.89 7.06 -27.99
N PHE A 293 -11.11 5.83 -28.47
CA PHE A 293 -10.02 4.95 -28.95
C PHE A 293 -10.05 4.76 -30.48
N ASP A 294 -10.42 5.81 -31.23
CA ASP A 294 -10.38 5.80 -32.69
C ASP A 294 -8.99 6.28 -33.19
N THR A 295 -8.41 5.63 -34.21
CA THR A 295 -7.10 5.97 -34.82
C THR A 295 -6.96 7.41 -35.33
N ARG A 296 -8.06 8.16 -35.42
CA ARG A 296 -8.11 9.53 -35.94
C ARG A 296 -8.03 10.59 -34.84
N VAL A 297 -8.09 10.18 -33.56
CA VAL A 297 -8.12 11.08 -32.40
C VAL A 297 -6.76 10.97 -31.70
N GLY A 298 -6.08 12.10 -31.51
CA GLY A 298 -4.79 12.12 -30.83
C GLY A 298 -4.92 11.97 -29.31
N ASN A 299 -3.87 11.47 -28.65
CA ASN A 299 -3.86 11.28 -27.18
C ASN A 299 -4.26 12.55 -26.38
N VAL A 300 -3.94 13.74 -26.90
CA VAL A 300 -4.30 15.03 -26.28
C VAL A 300 -5.82 15.28 -26.30
N GLU A 301 -6.51 14.89 -27.36
CA GLU A 301 -7.98 15.04 -27.47
C GLU A 301 -8.70 14.00 -26.61
N ILE A 302 -8.15 12.77 -26.55
CA ILE A 302 -8.62 11.71 -25.65
C ILE A 302 -8.53 12.18 -24.19
N GLN A 303 -7.39 12.74 -23.80
CA GLN A 303 -7.17 13.28 -22.46
C GLN A 303 -8.19 14.38 -22.14
N LYS A 304 -8.40 15.35 -23.02
CA LYS A 304 -9.39 16.43 -22.81
C LYS A 304 -10.81 15.90 -22.58
N GLU A 305 -11.28 14.96 -23.38
CA GLU A 305 -12.63 14.41 -23.24
C GLU A 305 -12.77 13.53 -21.99
N ILE A 306 -11.76 12.74 -21.64
CA ILE A 306 -11.74 11.96 -20.39
C ILE A 306 -11.79 12.91 -19.18
N THR A 307 -10.95 13.95 -19.15
CA THR A 307 -10.93 14.96 -18.09
C THR A 307 -12.32 15.61 -17.94
N LYS A 308 -12.92 16.05 -19.04
CA LYS A 308 -14.26 16.65 -19.05
C LYS A 308 -15.30 15.72 -18.44
N CYS A 309 -15.29 14.45 -18.82
CA CYS A 309 -16.23 13.47 -18.31
C CYS A 309 -16.04 13.17 -16.80
N ILE A 310 -14.81 13.26 -16.24
CA ILE A 310 -14.57 13.18 -14.78
C ILE A 310 -15.25 14.36 -14.06
N PHE A 311 -15.06 15.58 -14.56
CA PHE A 311 -15.70 16.77 -13.98
C PHE A 311 -17.23 16.70 -14.03
N MET A 312 -17.80 16.16 -15.11
CA MET A 312 -19.25 15.93 -15.22
C MET A 312 -19.76 14.90 -14.19
N ALA A 313 -18.88 14.05 -13.67
CA ALA A 313 -19.14 13.01 -12.70
C ALA A 313 -18.84 13.44 -11.24
N ALA A 314 -18.76 14.73 -10.91
CA ALA A 314 -18.43 15.22 -9.55
C ALA A 314 -19.26 14.55 -8.42
N PRO A 315 -18.65 14.19 -7.26
CA PRO A 315 -17.23 14.35 -6.88
C PRO A 315 -16.23 13.43 -7.62
N GLY A 316 -16.72 12.50 -8.44
CA GLY A 316 -15.93 11.58 -9.24
C GLY A 316 -16.73 10.38 -9.75
N PRO A 317 -16.33 9.71 -10.84
CA PRO A 317 -17.02 8.52 -11.32
C PRO A 317 -16.84 7.34 -10.35
N HIS A 318 -17.92 6.59 -10.14
CA HIS A 318 -17.87 5.37 -9.33
C HIS A 318 -17.33 4.18 -10.13
N VAL A 319 -17.57 4.18 -11.44
CA VAL A 319 -17.10 3.12 -12.33
C VAL A 319 -16.88 3.67 -13.74
N PHE A 320 -15.80 3.21 -14.35
CA PHE A 320 -15.54 3.33 -15.77
C PHE A 320 -15.93 2.01 -16.44
N LEU A 321 -16.94 2.03 -17.30
CA LEU A 321 -17.33 0.88 -18.10
C LEU A 321 -16.64 0.96 -19.46
N LEU A 322 -15.64 0.11 -19.68
CA LEU A 322 -14.99 -0.02 -20.98
C LEU A 322 -15.83 -0.94 -21.87
N VAL A 323 -16.57 -0.32 -22.80
CA VAL A 323 -17.54 -0.98 -23.66
C VAL A 323 -16.87 -1.54 -24.92
N LEU A 324 -16.95 -2.85 -25.08
CA LEU A 324 -16.42 -3.62 -26.21
C LEU A 324 -17.55 -4.36 -26.92
N LYS A 325 -17.47 -4.55 -28.24
CA LYS A 325 -18.49 -5.27 -29.01
C LYS A 325 -18.00 -6.66 -29.38
N VAL A 326 -18.76 -7.68 -29.02
CA VAL A 326 -18.44 -9.07 -29.36
C VAL A 326 -18.57 -9.29 -30.87
N GLY A 327 -17.63 -10.05 -31.44
CA GLY A 327 -17.63 -10.41 -32.87
C GLY A 327 -17.03 -9.37 -33.81
N GLN A 328 -16.51 -8.25 -33.29
CA GLN A 328 -15.71 -7.29 -34.06
C GLN A 328 -14.22 -7.61 -33.90
N ARG A 329 -13.38 -7.28 -34.90
CA ARG A 329 -11.92 -7.41 -34.74
C ARG A 329 -11.44 -6.52 -33.59
N PHE A 330 -10.76 -7.15 -32.62
CA PHE A 330 -10.11 -6.47 -31.49
C PHE A 330 -8.92 -5.66 -31.99
N SER A 331 -9.05 -4.33 -31.98
CA SER A 331 -8.03 -3.44 -32.55
C SER A 331 -6.90 -3.15 -31.58
N GLU A 332 -5.76 -2.68 -32.10
CA GLU A 332 -4.59 -2.31 -31.26
C GLU A 332 -4.96 -1.25 -30.21
N GLU A 333 -5.85 -0.32 -30.54
CA GLU A 333 -6.32 0.69 -29.60
C GLU A 333 -7.19 0.08 -28.48
N GLU A 334 -7.96 -0.97 -28.79
CA GLU A 334 -8.75 -1.71 -27.79
C GLU A 334 -7.84 -2.58 -26.89
N LYS A 335 -6.70 -3.07 -27.41
CA LYS A 335 -5.66 -3.76 -26.63
C LYS A 335 -4.98 -2.82 -25.64
N GLY A 336 -4.64 -1.61 -26.10
CA GLY A 336 -4.01 -0.55 -25.31
C GLY A 336 -4.97 0.32 -24.52
N ALA A 337 -6.29 0.11 -24.59
CA ALA A 337 -7.29 1.01 -23.99
C ALA A 337 -7.09 1.18 -22.47
N VAL A 338 -6.79 0.09 -21.75
CA VAL A 338 -6.51 0.15 -20.31
C VAL A 338 -5.20 0.90 -20.03
N GLU A 339 -4.19 0.75 -20.87
CA GLU A 339 -2.93 1.49 -20.72
C GLU A 339 -3.12 2.98 -20.99
N ILE A 340 -3.94 3.34 -21.98
CA ILE A 340 -4.33 4.73 -22.24
C ILE A 340 -5.08 5.31 -21.03
N ILE A 341 -6.01 4.54 -20.46
CA ILE A 341 -6.74 4.93 -19.24
C ILE A 341 -5.76 5.11 -18.08
N GLN A 342 -4.82 4.19 -17.85
CA GLN A 342 -3.78 4.29 -16.82
C GLN A 342 -2.87 5.51 -17.02
N ASN A 343 -2.45 5.78 -18.25
CA ASN A 343 -1.57 6.91 -18.56
C ASN A 343 -2.26 8.26 -18.30
N ILE A 344 -3.58 8.32 -18.45
CA ILE A 344 -4.37 9.56 -18.28
C ILE A 344 -4.91 9.72 -16.85
N LEU A 345 -5.36 8.62 -16.24
CA LEU A 345 -6.05 8.60 -14.94
C LEU A 345 -5.22 7.96 -13.81
N GLY A 346 -3.96 7.61 -14.08
CA GLY A 346 -3.10 6.93 -13.13
C GLY A 346 -3.44 5.45 -12.95
N GLU A 347 -2.54 4.73 -12.28
CA GLU A 347 -2.64 3.27 -12.06
C GLU A 347 -3.90 2.88 -11.27
N GLU A 348 -4.35 3.72 -10.34
CA GLU A 348 -5.51 3.43 -9.51
C GLU A 348 -6.83 3.39 -10.31
N SER A 349 -6.88 4.01 -11.49
CA SER A 349 -8.07 4.00 -12.36
C SER A 349 -8.52 2.60 -12.78
N VAL A 350 -7.59 1.64 -12.84
CA VAL A 350 -7.90 0.24 -13.18
C VAL A 350 -8.82 -0.37 -12.14
N THR A 351 -8.67 -0.02 -10.85
CA THR A 351 -9.51 -0.55 -9.76
C THR A 351 -10.97 -0.14 -9.89
N TYR A 352 -11.25 0.97 -10.59
CA TYR A 352 -12.59 1.47 -10.89
C TYR A 352 -13.08 1.12 -12.31
N THR A 353 -12.29 0.34 -13.06
CA THR A 353 -12.61 -0.04 -14.44
C THR A 353 -13.18 -1.46 -14.51
N MET A 354 -14.30 -1.60 -15.23
CA MET A 354 -14.98 -2.86 -15.52
C MET A 354 -15.24 -2.99 -17.02
N LEU A 355 -15.04 -4.19 -17.56
CA LEU A 355 -15.30 -4.46 -18.98
C LEU A 355 -16.78 -4.75 -19.21
N LEU A 356 -17.37 -4.13 -20.23
CA LEU A 356 -18.75 -4.38 -20.65
C LEU A 356 -18.78 -4.81 -22.11
N PHE A 357 -19.25 -6.04 -22.36
CA PHE A 357 -19.37 -6.60 -23.69
C PHE A 357 -20.80 -6.43 -24.22
N THR A 358 -20.94 -5.76 -25.36
CA THR A 358 -22.20 -5.65 -26.10
C THR A 358 -22.32 -6.79 -27.13
N GLY A 359 -23.55 -7.18 -27.46
CA GLY A 359 -23.79 -8.37 -28.28
C GLY A 359 -24.03 -9.63 -27.47
N GLY A 360 -24.56 -9.49 -26.24
CA GLY A 360 -24.96 -10.61 -25.39
C GLY A 360 -26.11 -11.46 -25.95
N ASP A 361 -26.68 -11.09 -27.10
CA ASP A 361 -27.61 -11.90 -27.88
C ASP A 361 -26.92 -12.96 -28.76
N LEU A 362 -25.58 -12.94 -28.85
CA LEU A 362 -24.83 -13.92 -29.62
C LEU A 362 -24.79 -15.29 -28.91
N PRO A 363 -24.70 -16.42 -29.66
CA PRO A 363 -24.57 -17.75 -29.08
C PRO A 363 -23.35 -17.85 -28.16
N LYS A 364 -23.50 -18.58 -27.04
CA LYS A 364 -22.42 -18.74 -26.04
C LYS A 364 -21.11 -19.23 -26.67
N ASP A 365 -21.17 -20.14 -27.62
CA ASP A 365 -19.99 -20.68 -28.30
C ASP A 365 -19.21 -19.61 -29.08
N MET A 366 -19.92 -18.64 -29.68
CA MET A 366 -19.30 -17.52 -30.39
C MET A 366 -18.64 -16.55 -29.42
N ILE A 367 -19.25 -16.33 -28.26
CA ILE A 367 -18.67 -15.53 -27.17
C ILE A 367 -17.40 -16.21 -26.63
N PHE A 368 -17.42 -17.52 -26.41
CA PHE A 368 -16.26 -18.28 -25.95
C PHE A 368 -15.11 -18.26 -26.98
N GLN A 369 -15.42 -18.42 -28.26
CA GLN A 369 -14.42 -18.29 -29.35
C GLN A 369 -13.82 -16.89 -29.41
N TYR A 370 -14.61 -15.84 -29.15
CA TYR A 370 -14.13 -14.46 -29.15
C TYR A 370 -13.06 -14.20 -28.08
N PHE A 371 -13.14 -14.84 -26.92
CA PHE A 371 -12.12 -14.71 -25.87
C PHE A 371 -10.80 -15.43 -26.19
N GLY A 372 -10.82 -16.38 -27.15
CA GLY A 372 -9.66 -17.16 -27.53
C GLY A 372 -9.04 -17.98 -26.40
N ASP A 373 -7.82 -18.43 -26.63
CA ASP A 373 -7.01 -19.24 -25.71
C ASP A 373 -6.41 -18.42 -24.56
N PRO A 374 -5.94 -19.07 -23.47
CA PRO A 374 -5.15 -18.40 -22.43
C PRO A 374 -3.98 -17.59 -23.04
N GLY A 375 -3.84 -16.33 -22.63
CA GLY A 375 -2.81 -15.41 -23.12
C GLY A 375 -3.20 -14.54 -24.32
N SER A 376 -4.42 -14.71 -24.86
CA SER A 376 -4.96 -13.79 -25.87
C SER A 376 -5.04 -12.35 -25.35
N ASP A 377 -4.96 -11.37 -26.27
CA ASP A 377 -5.00 -9.95 -25.90
C ASP A 377 -6.26 -9.58 -25.10
N ILE A 378 -7.41 -10.18 -25.43
CA ILE A 378 -8.68 -9.97 -24.72
C ILE A 378 -8.62 -10.56 -23.30
N ARG A 379 -8.06 -11.75 -23.10
CA ARG A 379 -7.90 -12.32 -21.76
C ARG A 379 -6.90 -11.52 -20.91
N ASN A 380 -5.84 -11.00 -21.52
CA ASN A 380 -4.91 -10.11 -20.84
C ASN A 380 -5.63 -8.83 -20.37
N LEU A 381 -6.49 -8.25 -21.22
CA LEU A 381 -7.33 -7.11 -20.85
C LEU A 381 -8.28 -7.43 -19.67
N ILE A 382 -8.97 -8.58 -19.71
CA ILE A 382 -9.86 -9.03 -18.63
C ILE A 382 -9.09 -9.18 -17.32
N THR A 383 -7.89 -9.77 -17.39
CA THR A 383 -7.03 -10.00 -16.22
C THR A 383 -6.55 -8.67 -15.63
N LYS A 384 -6.12 -7.72 -16.48
CA LYS A 384 -5.75 -6.36 -16.05
C LYS A 384 -6.89 -5.66 -15.31
N CYS A 385 -8.13 -5.83 -15.76
CA CYS A 385 -9.32 -5.28 -15.09
C CYS A 385 -9.83 -6.13 -13.91
N GLY A 386 -9.01 -7.02 -13.33
CA GLY A 386 -9.37 -7.80 -12.14
C GLY A 386 -10.47 -8.84 -12.38
N ASN A 387 -10.59 -9.36 -13.60
CA ASN A 387 -11.65 -10.30 -14.02
C ASN A 387 -13.07 -9.73 -13.90
N ARG A 388 -13.22 -8.41 -13.84
CA ARG A 388 -14.52 -7.73 -13.77
C ARG A 388 -15.09 -7.54 -15.17
N LEU A 389 -16.06 -8.37 -15.52
CA LEU A 389 -16.75 -8.30 -16.81
C LEU A 389 -18.26 -8.46 -16.70
N HIS A 390 -18.98 -7.84 -17.62
CA HIS A 390 -20.43 -7.95 -17.77
C HIS A 390 -20.83 -8.02 -19.25
N PHE A 391 -21.95 -8.67 -19.57
CA PHE A 391 -22.48 -8.78 -20.93
C PHE A 391 -23.85 -8.14 -21.01
N PHE A 392 -24.09 -7.34 -22.04
CA PHE A 392 -25.39 -6.74 -22.31
C PHE A 392 -25.98 -7.17 -23.64
N ASN A 393 -27.28 -7.44 -23.57
CA ASN A 393 -28.14 -7.55 -24.73
C ASN A 393 -28.94 -6.25 -24.87
N ASN A 394 -28.33 -5.27 -25.55
CA ASN A 394 -28.91 -3.95 -25.79
C ASN A 394 -30.19 -3.97 -26.66
N LYS A 395 -30.58 -5.12 -27.23
CA LYS A 395 -31.87 -5.29 -27.94
C LYS A 395 -33.04 -5.52 -26.97
N GLN A 396 -32.76 -5.92 -25.73
CA GLN A 396 -33.75 -6.21 -24.71
C GLN A 396 -33.71 -5.17 -23.58
N ILE A 397 -33.96 -3.90 -23.92
CA ILE A 397 -33.94 -2.77 -22.96
C ILE A 397 -34.88 -2.99 -21.77
N ARG A 398 -35.99 -3.73 -21.99
CA ARG A 398 -36.99 -4.06 -20.96
C ARG A 398 -36.54 -5.14 -20.00
N ASP A 399 -35.53 -5.94 -20.35
CA ASP A 399 -34.96 -6.91 -19.42
C ASP A 399 -34.11 -6.16 -18.39
N ARG A 400 -34.71 -5.88 -17.22
CA ARG A 400 -34.02 -5.20 -16.13
C ARG A 400 -33.13 -6.14 -15.32
N THR A 401 -33.18 -7.46 -15.54
CA THR A 401 -32.34 -8.42 -14.80
C THR A 401 -30.86 -8.23 -15.12
N GLN A 402 -30.51 -7.96 -16.38
CA GLN A 402 -29.13 -7.64 -16.78
C GLN A 402 -28.63 -6.37 -16.07
N VAL A 403 -29.49 -5.35 -15.95
CA VAL A 403 -29.15 -4.09 -15.28
C VAL A 403 -28.94 -4.32 -13.79
N THR A 404 -29.84 -5.05 -13.12
CA THR A 404 -29.68 -5.42 -11.71
C THR A 404 -28.36 -6.18 -11.48
N ALA A 405 -28.05 -7.16 -12.32
CA ALA A 405 -26.80 -7.93 -12.22
C ALA A 405 -25.55 -7.07 -12.50
N LEU A 406 -25.63 -6.04 -13.34
CA LEU A 406 -24.54 -5.07 -13.50
C LEU A 406 -24.35 -4.25 -12.23
N LEU A 407 -25.43 -3.74 -11.64
CA LEU A 407 -25.37 -2.90 -10.43
C LEU A 407 -24.80 -3.67 -9.24
N GLU A 408 -25.18 -4.93 -9.05
CA GLU A 408 -24.62 -5.80 -8.01
C GLU A 408 -23.09 -6.00 -8.18
N LYS A 409 -22.61 -6.16 -9.42
CA LYS A 409 -21.17 -6.26 -9.71
C LYS A 409 -20.45 -4.95 -9.44
N ILE A 410 -21.06 -3.81 -9.76
CA ILE A 410 -20.50 -2.48 -9.47
C ILE A 410 -20.43 -2.27 -7.96
N ASP A 411 -21.48 -2.63 -7.22
CA ASP A 411 -21.50 -2.49 -5.77
C ASP A 411 -20.44 -3.36 -5.09
N SER A 412 -20.25 -4.59 -5.58
CA SER A 412 -19.18 -5.49 -5.14
C SER A 412 -17.79 -4.91 -5.41
N MET A 413 -17.56 -4.35 -6.60
CA MET A 413 -16.30 -3.68 -6.95
C MET A 413 -16.03 -2.50 -6.00
N LEU A 414 -17.04 -1.65 -5.81
CA LEU A 414 -16.94 -0.49 -4.93
C LEU A 414 -16.76 -0.90 -3.46
N ALA A 415 -17.28 -2.05 -3.02
CA ALA A 415 -17.08 -2.53 -1.64
C ALA A 415 -15.61 -2.87 -1.39
N VAL A 416 -14.93 -3.48 -2.36
CA VAL A 416 -13.49 -3.75 -2.31
C VAL A 416 -12.69 -2.43 -2.31
N ASN A 417 -13.12 -1.42 -3.05
CA ASN A 417 -12.47 -0.11 -3.11
C ASN A 417 -12.81 0.81 -1.90
N GLY A 418 -13.30 0.26 -0.78
CA GLY A 418 -13.64 1.04 0.42
C GLY A 418 -14.88 1.94 0.30
N GLY A 419 -15.63 1.82 -0.80
CA GLY A 419 -16.84 2.58 -1.09
C GLY A 419 -16.66 4.00 -1.58
N SER A 420 -15.44 4.38 -1.96
CA SER A 420 -15.16 5.65 -2.59
C SER A 420 -15.43 5.63 -4.10
N CYS A 421 -15.53 6.81 -4.70
CA CYS A 421 -15.44 7.01 -6.15
C CYS A 421 -14.03 7.46 -6.54
N TYR A 422 -13.67 7.35 -7.81
CA TYR A 422 -12.41 7.90 -8.33
C TYR A 422 -12.46 9.43 -8.23
N THR A 423 -11.75 10.04 -7.26
CA THR A 423 -11.93 11.45 -6.92
C THR A 423 -11.18 12.37 -7.87
N ASN A 424 -11.62 13.63 -7.94
CA ASN A 424 -10.89 14.67 -8.68
C ASN A 424 -9.48 14.92 -8.10
N GLU A 425 -9.28 14.68 -6.80
CA GLU A 425 -7.96 14.78 -6.16
C GLU A 425 -6.97 13.73 -6.70
N MET A 426 -7.43 12.48 -6.85
CA MET A 426 -6.64 11.41 -7.47
C MET A 426 -6.24 11.79 -8.91
N PHE A 427 -7.16 12.39 -9.66
CA PHE A 427 -6.86 12.89 -11.01
C PHE A 427 -5.87 14.06 -11.04
N GLN A 428 -6.04 15.06 -10.16
CA GLN A 428 -5.13 16.21 -10.08
C GLN A 428 -3.70 15.82 -9.68
N GLN A 429 -3.56 14.78 -8.86
CA GLN A 429 -2.26 14.22 -8.49
C GLN A 429 -1.55 13.63 -9.71
N VAL A 430 -2.27 12.88 -10.55
CA VAL A 430 -1.73 12.32 -11.80
C VAL A 430 -1.33 13.41 -12.79
N GLU A 431 -2.16 14.45 -12.97
CA GLU A 431 -1.80 15.59 -13.84
C GLU A 431 -0.53 16.30 -13.37
N LYS A 432 -0.37 16.49 -12.06
CA LYS A 432 0.81 17.11 -11.47
C LYS A 432 2.07 16.28 -11.72
N GLU A 433 2.00 14.97 -11.46
CA GLU A 433 3.11 14.05 -11.69
C GLU A 433 3.51 13.98 -13.18
N HIS A 434 2.54 14.00 -14.08
CA HIS A 434 2.80 14.03 -15.52
C HIS A 434 3.50 15.32 -15.97
N GLN A 435 3.06 16.48 -15.47
CA GLN A 435 3.69 17.77 -15.77
C GLN A 435 5.12 17.87 -15.22
N GLU A 436 5.35 17.40 -13.99
CA GLU A 436 6.67 17.37 -13.38
C GLU A 436 7.65 16.47 -14.16
N ARG A 437 7.17 15.32 -14.66
CA ARG A 437 7.97 14.43 -15.52
C ARG A 437 8.40 15.10 -16.83
N ILE A 438 7.45 15.73 -17.55
CA ILE A 438 7.76 16.44 -18.81
C ILE A 438 8.77 17.56 -18.58
N LEU A 439 8.61 18.32 -17.50
CA LEU A 439 9.53 19.40 -17.16
C LEU A 439 10.94 18.87 -16.92
N LYS A 440 11.06 17.79 -16.15
CA LYS A 440 12.35 17.16 -15.84
C LYS A 440 13.03 16.59 -17.09
N GLU A 441 12.28 15.94 -17.98
CA GLU A 441 12.81 15.44 -19.25
C GLU A 441 13.35 16.58 -20.14
N LYS A 442 12.63 17.71 -20.22
CA LYS A 442 13.10 18.89 -20.97
C LYS A 442 14.31 19.57 -20.34
N GLU A 443 14.38 19.66 -19.02
CA GLU A 443 15.57 20.15 -18.33
C GLU A 443 16.80 19.28 -18.61
N GLU A 444 16.62 17.95 -18.62
CA GLU A 444 17.68 16.99 -18.96
C GLU A 444 18.09 17.06 -20.43
N GLU A 445 17.15 17.32 -21.35
CA GLU A 445 17.42 17.56 -22.77
C GLU A 445 18.28 18.82 -22.96
N ILE A 446 17.87 19.95 -22.38
CA ILE A 446 18.63 21.21 -22.45
C ILE A 446 20.04 21.06 -21.84
N LYS A 447 20.16 20.30 -20.75
CA LYS A 447 21.46 20.03 -20.12
C LYS A 447 22.37 19.21 -21.04
N ARG A 448 21.82 18.22 -21.74
CA ARG A 448 22.57 17.41 -22.72
C ARG A 448 23.03 18.26 -23.90
N GLU A 449 22.14 19.05 -24.49
CA GLU A 449 22.50 19.94 -25.61
C GLU A 449 23.59 20.94 -25.21
N LYS A 450 23.51 21.51 -24.00
CA LYS A 450 24.53 22.44 -23.48
C LYS A 450 25.91 21.78 -23.34
N GLU A 451 25.96 20.53 -22.88
CA GLU A 451 27.23 19.82 -22.73
C GLU A 451 27.81 19.38 -24.07
N GLU A 452 26.97 18.89 -25.00
CA GLU A 452 27.41 18.53 -26.35
C GLU A 452 28.01 19.74 -27.09
N LEU A 453 27.38 20.90 -26.95
CA LEU A 453 27.89 22.14 -27.53
C LEU A 453 29.24 22.52 -26.94
N ARG A 454 29.43 22.37 -25.61
CA ARG A 454 30.69 22.66 -24.92
C ARG A 454 31.83 21.78 -25.42
N VAL A 455 31.60 20.47 -25.54
CA VAL A 455 32.58 19.50 -26.02
C VAL A 455 32.98 19.76 -27.48
N ARG A 456 32.01 20.09 -28.35
CA ARG A 456 32.30 20.43 -29.76
C ARG A 456 33.21 21.65 -29.87
N PHE A 457 32.98 22.69 -29.06
CA PHE A 457 33.80 23.89 -29.08
C PHE A 457 35.20 23.68 -28.50
N GLU A 458 35.34 22.95 -27.39
CA GLU A 458 36.68 22.58 -26.85
C GLU A 458 37.50 21.82 -27.90
N ALA A 459 36.89 20.87 -28.61
CA ALA A 459 37.55 20.12 -29.67
C ALA A 459 37.94 20.99 -30.87
N GLU A 460 37.19 22.05 -31.17
CA GLU A 460 37.49 22.97 -32.27
C GLU A 460 38.61 23.96 -31.90
N ILE A 461 38.62 24.46 -30.66
CA ILE A 461 39.71 25.30 -30.13
C ILE A 461 41.03 24.53 -30.14
N GLU A 462 41.02 23.26 -29.70
CA GLU A 462 42.24 22.46 -29.69
C GLU A 462 42.73 22.14 -31.11
N ARG A 463 41.81 21.83 -32.05
CA ARG A 463 42.16 21.67 -33.47
C ARG A 463 42.81 22.93 -34.05
N MET A 464 42.21 24.10 -33.80
CA MET A 464 42.72 25.37 -34.27
C MET A 464 44.11 25.69 -33.69
N LYS A 465 44.32 25.40 -32.40
CA LYS A 465 45.62 25.53 -31.73
C LYS A 465 46.68 24.62 -32.35
N THR A 466 46.33 23.37 -32.67
CA THR A 466 47.27 22.44 -33.35
C THR A 466 47.63 22.90 -34.76
N THR A 467 46.67 23.29 -35.60
CA THR A 467 46.95 23.77 -36.96
C THR A 467 47.82 25.01 -36.96
N LEU A 468 47.59 25.93 -36.03
CA LEU A 468 48.38 27.16 -35.95
C LEU A 468 49.80 26.90 -35.40
N GLN A 469 49.98 25.94 -34.48
CA GLN A 469 51.30 25.51 -34.02
C GLN A 469 52.12 24.87 -35.16
N GLU A 470 51.46 24.12 -36.04
CA GLU A 470 52.10 23.56 -37.24
C GLU A 470 52.52 24.66 -38.23
N GLU A 471 51.69 25.67 -38.46
CA GLU A 471 52.05 26.84 -39.28
C GLU A 471 53.26 27.60 -38.70
N ILE A 472 53.29 27.83 -37.38
CA ILE A 472 54.44 28.45 -36.69
C ILE A 472 55.72 27.63 -36.91
N LYS A 473 55.63 26.31 -36.76
CA LYS A 473 56.76 25.41 -36.94
C LYS A 473 57.26 25.41 -38.39
N TYR A 474 56.34 25.45 -39.35
CA TYR A 474 56.64 25.51 -40.77
C TYR A 474 57.33 26.82 -41.16
N GLU A 475 56.77 27.98 -40.78
CA GLU A 475 57.37 29.30 -41.07
C GLU A 475 58.73 29.48 -40.41
N ARG A 476 58.89 29.00 -39.16
CA ARG A 476 60.20 29.05 -38.49
C ARG A 476 61.24 28.24 -39.25
N LYS A 477 60.90 27.03 -39.69
CA LYS A 477 61.81 26.18 -40.47
C LYS A 477 62.17 26.81 -41.81
N ARG A 478 61.17 27.37 -42.52
CA ARG A 478 61.37 28.06 -43.79
C ARG A 478 62.33 29.24 -43.65
N ARG A 479 62.16 30.09 -42.62
CA ARG A 479 63.05 31.23 -42.37
C ARG A 479 64.45 30.82 -41.92
N GLU A 480 64.60 29.72 -41.17
CA GLU A 480 65.92 29.16 -40.81
C GLU A 480 66.65 28.63 -42.05
N GLU A 481 65.95 28.00 -43.00
CA GLU A 481 66.51 27.55 -44.28
C GLU A 481 66.94 28.74 -45.15
N GLU A 482 66.11 29.78 -45.29
CA GLU A 482 66.46 31.01 -46.00
C GLU A 482 67.68 31.72 -45.38
N PHE A 483 67.80 31.72 -44.04
CA PHE A 483 68.94 32.32 -43.34
C PHE A 483 70.24 31.58 -43.66
N LYS A 484 70.24 30.23 -43.59
CA LYS A 484 71.41 29.40 -43.95
C LYS A 484 71.84 29.62 -45.38
N GLU A 485 70.88 29.77 -46.30
CA GLU A 485 71.19 30.03 -47.70
C GLU A 485 71.85 31.41 -47.90
N ARG A 486 71.35 32.47 -47.25
CA ARG A 486 71.95 33.81 -47.32
C ARG A 486 73.34 33.86 -46.67
N GLU A 487 73.54 33.15 -45.57
CA GLU A 487 74.84 33.03 -44.90
C GLU A 487 75.86 32.37 -45.84
N HIS A 488 75.50 31.23 -46.44
CA HIS A 488 76.34 30.54 -47.43
C HIS A 488 76.67 31.43 -48.63
N GLN A 489 75.69 32.16 -49.18
CA GLN A 489 75.92 33.09 -50.29
C GLN A 489 76.91 34.21 -49.95
N LEU A 490 76.86 34.73 -48.72
CA LEU A 490 77.80 35.75 -48.25
C LEU A 490 79.22 35.20 -48.11
N GLU A 491 79.38 34.00 -47.52
CA GLU A 491 80.68 33.34 -47.39
C GLU A 491 81.30 33.02 -48.76
N GLU A 492 80.52 32.45 -49.68
CA GLU A 492 80.95 32.13 -51.04
C GLU A 492 81.43 33.38 -51.80
N LYS A 493 80.68 34.48 -51.74
CA LYS A 493 81.03 35.75 -52.37
C LYS A 493 82.33 36.33 -51.81
N HIS A 494 82.58 36.17 -50.52
CA HIS A 494 83.82 36.59 -49.88
C HIS A 494 85.01 35.69 -50.24
N ARG A 495 84.81 34.37 -50.38
CA ARG A 495 85.82 33.41 -50.85
C ARG A 495 86.27 33.73 -52.27
N LEU A 496 85.34 33.88 -53.21
CA LEU A 496 85.64 34.20 -54.62
C LEU A 496 86.39 35.53 -54.77
N ARG A 497 85.99 36.55 -53.99
CA ARG A 497 86.69 37.82 -53.96
C ARG A 497 88.13 37.66 -53.43
N GLY A 498 88.35 36.82 -52.43
CA GLY A 498 89.68 36.48 -51.92
C GLY A 498 90.57 35.84 -52.97
N GLU A 499 90.05 34.84 -53.70
CA GLU A 499 90.75 34.16 -54.80
C GLU A 499 91.13 35.13 -55.93
N GLU A 500 90.24 36.06 -56.31
CA GLU A 500 90.52 37.11 -57.31
C GLU A 500 91.69 38.03 -56.92
N TYR A 501 91.81 38.40 -55.64
CA TYR A 501 92.91 39.23 -55.17
C TYR A 501 94.25 38.46 -55.22
N GLU A 502 94.22 37.18 -54.89
CA GLU A 502 95.42 36.34 -54.88
C GLU A 502 95.94 36.04 -56.28
N ASN A 503 95.05 35.85 -57.25
CA ASN A 503 95.42 35.72 -58.66
C ASN A 503 96.05 37.00 -59.21
N ARG A 504 95.47 38.17 -58.94
CA ARG A 504 96.06 39.47 -59.31
C ARG A 504 97.47 39.66 -58.75
N ARG A 505 97.68 39.27 -57.48
CA ARG A 505 98.99 39.36 -56.83
C ARG A 505 100.04 38.49 -57.55
N LYS A 506 99.69 37.25 -57.93
CA LYS A 506 100.59 36.35 -58.66
C LYS A 506 100.94 36.88 -60.06
N GLU A 507 99.98 37.52 -60.74
CA GLU A 507 100.24 38.17 -62.04
C GLU A 507 101.20 39.35 -61.93
N ASP A 508 101.01 40.21 -60.93
CA ASP A 508 101.90 41.36 -60.72
C ASP A 508 103.32 40.93 -60.32
N GLU A 509 103.47 39.88 -59.50
CA GLU A 509 104.77 39.30 -59.14
C GLU A 509 105.51 38.74 -60.37
N LYS A 510 104.77 38.07 -61.27
CA LYS A 510 105.33 37.60 -62.54
C LYS A 510 105.80 38.76 -63.43
N ARG A 511 105.03 39.86 -63.50
CA ARG A 511 105.40 41.06 -64.26
C ARG A 511 106.66 41.74 -63.74
N ILE A 512 106.89 41.71 -62.43
CA ILE A 512 108.10 42.26 -61.79
C ILE A 512 109.32 41.41 -62.17
N ASN A 513 109.25 40.08 -62.02
CA ASN A 513 110.34 39.17 -62.38
C ASN A 513 110.74 39.24 -63.86
N ASP A 514 109.78 39.45 -64.77
CA ASP A 514 110.07 39.58 -66.20
C ASP A 514 110.79 40.91 -66.52
N ARG A 515 110.46 42.00 -65.79
CA ARG A 515 111.18 43.28 -65.89
C ARG A 515 112.60 43.19 -65.35
N GLU A 516 112.82 42.51 -64.24
CA GLU A 516 114.16 42.32 -63.65
C GLU A 516 115.08 41.54 -64.60
N ARG A 517 114.60 40.45 -65.21
CA ARG A 517 115.36 39.70 -66.22
C ARG A 517 115.72 40.54 -67.45
N ALA A 518 114.82 41.42 -67.89
CA ALA A 518 115.06 42.31 -69.02
C ALA A 518 116.18 43.32 -68.71
N ILE A 519 116.19 43.91 -67.51
CA ILE A 519 117.23 44.83 -67.05
C ILE A 519 118.58 44.12 -66.94
N PHE A 520 118.62 42.92 -66.35
CA PHE A 520 119.84 42.13 -66.22
C PHE A 520 120.47 41.79 -67.58
N SER A 521 119.64 41.38 -68.54
CA SER A 521 120.09 41.10 -69.92
C SER A 521 120.60 42.35 -70.64
N GLN A 522 120.10 43.54 -70.27
CA GLN A 522 120.52 44.81 -70.84
C GLN A 522 121.87 45.27 -70.28
N LEU A 523 122.13 45.05 -68.99
CA LEU A 523 123.43 45.30 -68.36
C LEU A 523 124.55 44.38 -68.90
N GLU A 524 124.28 43.09 -69.11
CA GLU A 524 125.26 42.16 -69.69
C GLU A 524 125.70 42.58 -71.10
N ARG A 525 124.75 43.06 -71.93
CA ARG A 525 125.07 43.56 -73.29
C ARG A 525 125.99 44.78 -73.24
N GLN A 526 125.76 45.69 -72.28
CA GLN A 526 126.60 46.88 -72.10
C GLN A 526 128.00 46.53 -71.57
N GLN A 527 128.12 45.51 -70.70
CA GLN A 527 129.41 45.03 -70.22
C GLN A 527 130.24 44.37 -71.34
N ALA A 528 129.60 43.57 -72.20
CA ALA A 528 130.27 42.93 -73.34
C ALA A 528 130.70 43.92 -74.44
N GLU A 529 129.99 45.05 -74.60
CA GLU A 529 130.42 46.15 -75.47
C GLU A 529 131.66 46.86 -74.91
N PHE A 530 131.67 47.14 -73.61
CA PHE A 530 132.80 47.76 -72.93
C PHE A 530 134.09 46.91 -72.99
N GLU A 531 133.96 45.58 -72.90
CA GLU A 531 135.11 44.66 -72.99
C GLU A 531 135.70 44.59 -74.41
N ARG A 532 134.85 44.61 -75.45
CA ARG A 532 135.33 44.71 -76.84
C ARG A 532 136.09 46.00 -77.10
N GLN A 533 135.56 47.11 -76.60
CA GLN A 533 136.18 48.43 -76.75
C GLN A 533 137.54 48.50 -76.03
N ARG A 534 137.66 47.85 -74.86
CA ARG A 534 138.95 47.70 -74.16
C ARG A 534 139.95 46.87 -74.97
N HIS A 535 139.50 45.79 -75.62
CA HIS A 535 140.37 44.90 -76.38
C HIS A 535 140.87 45.52 -77.70
N GLU A 536 140.09 46.42 -78.30
CA GLU A 536 140.48 47.22 -79.47
C GLU A 536 141.49 48.33 -79.10
N ASP A 537 141.28 49.01 -77.97
CA ASP A 537 142.22 50.02 -77.46
C ASP A 537 143.55 49.41 -77.02
N GLN A 538 143.56 48.17 -76.54
CA GLN A 538 144.78 47.44 -76.17
C GLN A 538 145.62 47.06 -77.41
N LYS A 539 144.97 46.63 -78.50
CA LYS A 539 145.65 46.37 -79.79
C LYS A 539 146.21 47.65 -80.44
N ARG A 540 145.53 48.79 -80.26
CA ARG A 540 146.05 50.11 -80.69
C ARG A 540 147.31 50.51 -79.92
N ARG A 541 147.34 50.29 -78.61
CA ARG A 541 148.49 50.62 -77.74
C ARG A 541 149.72 49.76 -78.03
N GLU A 542 149.54 48.47 -78.33
CA GLU A 542 150.64 47.56 -78.71
C GLU A 542 151.29 47.92 -80.07
N GLN A 543 150.50 48.40 -81.05
CA GLN A 543 151.02 48.91 -82.33
C GLN A 543 151.70 50.30 -82.22
N GLU A 544 151.28 51.11 -81.25
CA GLU A 544 151.88 52.42 -80.97
C GLU A 544 153.19 52.29 -80.16
N ASP A 545 153.28 51.32 -79.25
CA ASP A 545 154.46 51.06 -78.41
C ASP A 545 155.63 50.39 -79.17
N GLU A 546 155.35 49.60 -80.22
CA GLU A 546 156.40 49.01 -81.06
C GLU A 546 157.07 50.06 -81.99
N LYS A 547 156.29 51.05 -82.47
CA LYS A 547 156.80 52.21 -83.22
C LYS A 547 157.50 53.25 -82.35
N ARG A 548 157.25 53.22 -81.03
CA ARG A 548 157.84 54.13 -80.04
C ARG A 548 159.26 53.69 -79.66
N ARG A 549 159.49 52.37 -79.57
CA ARG A 549 160.79 51.76 -79.19
C ARG A 549 161.90 51.94 -80.24
N GLU A 550 161.59 52.02 -81.54
CA GLU A 550 162.58 52.34 -82.59
C GLU A 550 163.00 53.82 -82.64
N ARG A 551 162.17 54.71 -82.09
CA ARG A 551 162.38 56.16 -82.15
C ARG A 551 163.14 56.68 -80.93
N GLU A 552 163.09 55.94 -79.83
CA GLU A 552 163.73 56.26 -78.54
C GLU A 552 165.25 55.97 -78.53
N GLU A 553 165.76 55.09 -79.40
CA GLU A 553 167.18 54.69 -79.46
C GLU A 553 168.11 55.67 -80.25
N ARG A 554 167.55 56.64 -81.00
CA ARG A 554 168.34 57.61 -81.80
C ARG A 554 168.52 58.98 -81.16
N GLU A 555 167.77 59.31 -80.11
CA GLU A 555 167.81 60.65 -79.49
C GLU A 555 168.44 60.67 -78.09
N GLU A 556 168.80 59.49 -77.55
CA GLU A 556 169.51 59.29 -76.27
C GLU A 556 170.95 59.86 -76.27
N GLU A 557 171.47 60.24 -77.44
CA GLU A 557 172.83 60.77 -77.61
C GLU A 557 172.92 62.30 -77.47
N LYS A 558 171.82 63.05 -77.62
CA LYS A 558 171.90 64.51 -77.85
C LYS A 558 171.37 65.45 -76.78
N ARG A 559 170.92 64.99 -75.61
CA ARG A 559 170.44 65.95 -74.61
C ARG A 559 170.65 65.54 -73.16
N ARG A 560 171.84 65.00 -72.89
CA ARG A 560 172.45 64.95 -71.55
C ARG A 560 172.88 66.34 -71.01
N GLU A 561 172.51 67.43 -71.70
CA GLU A 561 172.81 68.82 -71.32
C GLU A 561 171.58 69.71 -71.05
N ARG A 562 170.33 69.24 -71.23
CA ARG A 562 169.16 69.92 -70.64
C ARG A 562 168.75 69.18 -69.39
N GLU A 563 169.48 69.42 -68.32
CA GLU A 563 169.09 70.44 -67.36
C GLU A 563 167.92 69.97 -66.51
N THR A 564 168.24 69.36 -65.36
CA THR A 564 168.19 70.02 -64.04
C THR A 564 166.95 70.89 -63.70
N ARG A 565 165.83 70.74 -64.42
CA ARG A 565 164.57 71.47 -64.19
C ARG A 565 163.38 70.59 -63.78
N GLU A 566 163.48 69.26 -63.75
CA GLU A 566 162.31 68.38 -63.51
C GLU A 566 162.34 67.51 -62.24
N GLU A 567 163.48 67.36 -61.55
CA GLU A 567 163.61 66.27 -60.56
C GLU A 567 162.98 66.49 -59.16
N GLU A 568 162.46 67.67 -58.79
CA GLU A 568 161.91 67.85 -57.42
C GLU A 568 160.38 68.06 -57.30
N LYS A 569 159.66 68.16 -58.43
CA LYS A 569 158.20 67.88 -58.47
C LYS A 569 157.86 66.44 -58.06
N ARG A 570 158.87 65.56 -57.96
CA ARG A 570 158.76 64.17 -57.50
C ARG A 570 158.29 64.07 -56.04
N ARG A 571 158.70 65.02 -55.19
CA ARG A 571 158.39 65.01 -53.75
C ARG A 571 156.95 65.41 -53.39
N GLU A 572 156.21 66.09 -54.28
CA GLU A 572 154.80 66.44 -54.06
C GLU A 572 153.81 65.31 -54.41
N ARG A 573 154.22 64.31 -55.21
CA ARG A 573 153.33 63.21 -55.64
C ARG A 573 153.17 62.11 -54.59
N GLU A 574 154.23 61.81 -53.84
CA GLU A 574 154.22 60.74 -52.82
C GLU A 574 153.28 61.06 -51.64
N ASN A 575 153.25 62.31 -51.15
CA ASN A 575 152.32 62.72 -50.08
C ASN A 575 150.84 62.79 -50.52
N ARG A 576 150.55 63.02 -51.82
CA ARG A 576 149.16 63.05 -52.34
C ARG A 576 148.58 61.66 -52.60
N GLU A 577 149.38 60.61 -52.68
CA GLU A 577 148.90 59.24 -52.94
C GLU A 577 148.52 58.49 -51.65
N GLU A 578 149.22 58.75 -50.54
CA GLU A 578 148.93 58.12 -49.25
C GLU A 578 147.64 58.65 -48.59
N GLU A 579 147.35 59.95 -48.75
CA GLU A 579 146.09 60.57 -48.31
C GLU A 579 144.88 60.07 -49.14
N LYS A 580 145.09 59.78 -50.43
CA LYS A 580 144.05 59.20 -51.30
C LYS A 580 143.71 57.77 -50.94
N ARG A 581 144.69 56.97 -50.46
CA ARG A 581 144.44 55.57 -50.07
C ARG A 581 143.56 55.48 -48.83
N ARG A 582 143.83 56.28 -47.79
CA ARG A 582 143.00 56.33 -46.56
C ARG A 582 141.58 56.81 -46.84
N ASN A 583 141.41 57.85 -47.65
CA ASN A 583 140.09 58.34 -48.07
C ASN A 583 139.31 57.34 -48.94
N ARG A 584 139.98 56.44 -49.66
CA ARG A 584 139.33 55.40 -50.48
C ARG A 584 138.79 54.26 -49.64
N GLU A 585 139.58 53.77 -48.68
CA GLU A 585 139.19 52.70 -47.75
C GLU A 585 138.04 53.14 -46.83
N GLU A 586 138.04 54.39 -46.37
CA GLU A 586 136.96 54.93 -45.53
C GLU A 586 135.65 55.14 -46.32
N ARG A 587 135.76 55.50 -47.61
CA ARG A 587 134.62 55.64 -48.51
C ARG A 587 133.99 54.28 -48.87
N GLU A 588 134.81 53.26 -49.13
CA GLU A 588 134.32 51.90 -49.42
C GLU A 588 133.61 51.28 -48.20
N LYS A 589 134.09 51.55 -46.99
CA LYS A 589 133.44 51.09 -45.75
C LYS A 589 132.07 51.76 -45.52
N ARG A 590 131.97 53.08 -45.75
CA ARG A 590 130.69 53.82 -45.68
C ARG A 590 129.70 53.34 -46.73
N GLU A 591 130.14 53.11 -47.97
CA GLU A 591 129.29 52.60 -49.06
C GLU A 591 128.78 51.17 -48.81
N TRP A 592 129.54 50.33 -48.08
CA TRP A 592 129.12 48.98 -47.68
C TRP A 592 128.10 49.00 -46.51
N GLU A 593 128.32 49.85 -45.51
CA GLU A 593 127.36 50.02 -44.40
C GLU A 593 126.03 50.62 -44.86
N GLU A 594 126.07 51.62 -45.76
CA GLU A 594 124.88 52.24 -46.34
C GLU A 594 124.06 51.24 -47.19
N ARG A 595 124.71 50.29 -47.87
CA ARG A 595 124.03 49.20 -48.61
C ARG A 595 123.32 48.22 -47.68
N ARG A 596 123.98 47.76 -46.60
CA ARG A 596 123.33 46.88 -45.62
C ARG A 596 122.19 47.56 -44.86
N GLU A 597 122.28 48.87 -44.64
CA GLU A 597 121.21 49.64 -44.02
C GLU A 597 120.01 49.81 -44.96
N LYS A 598 120.25 50.07 -46.25
CA LYS A 598 119.20 50.06 -47.28
C LYS A 598 118.49 48.72 -47.39
N GLU A 599 119.21 47.60 -47.39
CA GLU A 599 118.60 46.26 -47.41
C GLU A 599 117.76 45.98 -46.14
N ARG A 600 118.23 46.39 -44.95
CA ARG A 600 117.47 46.23 -43.70
C ARG A 600 116.22 47.09 -43.66
N GLU A 601 116.29 48.34 -44.12
CA GLU A 601 115.12 49.20 -44.24
C GLU A 601 114.12 48.67 -45.29
N GLU A 602 114.60 48.05 -46.37
CA GLU A 602 113.72 47.39 -47.35
C GLU A 602 113.01 46.16 -46.77
N TYR A 603 113.73 45.29 -46.03
CA TYR A 603 113.13 44.15 -45.32
C TYR A 603 112.15 44.59 -44.23
N LYS A 604 112.48 45.67 -43.50
CA LYS A 604 111.61 46.27 -42.49
C LYS A 604 110.35 46.86 -43.12
N GLY A 605 110.47 47.51 -44.28
CA GLY A 605 109.34 47.98 -45.08
C GLY A 605 108.43 46.84 -45.54
N LYS A 606 108.99 45.75 -46.07
CA LYS A 606 108.22 44.55 -46.48
C LYS A 606 107.50 43.88 -45.29
N LEU A 607 108.14 43.84 -44.11
CA LEU A 607 107.54 43.27 -42.90
C LEU A 607 106.42 44.17 -42.34
N GLU A 608 106.57 45.49 -42.38
CA GLU A 608 105.52 46.44 -42.00
C GLU A 608 104.31 46.37 -42.95
N GLU A 609 104.54 46.22 -44.25
CA GLU A 609 103.46 46.03 -45.22
C GLU A 609 102.71 44.72 -44.98
N LEU A 610 103.42 43.62 -44.68
CA LEU A 610 102.80 42.34 -44.34
C LEU A 610 101.96 42.44 -43.06
N LYS A 611 102.45 43.18 -42.04
CA LYS A 611 101.69 43.45 -40.80
C LYS A 611 100.43 44.26 -41.06
N ARG A 612 100.51 45.35 -41.84
CA ARG A 612 99.33 46.16 -42.22
C ARG A 612 98.29 45.32 -42.96
N ASN A 613 98.72 44.46 -43.88
CA ASN A 613 97.83 43.55 -44.61
C ASN A 613 97.15 42.51 -43.70
N LEU A 614 97.86 42.00 -42.69
CA LEU A 614 97.31 41.06 -41.71
C LEU A 614 96.27 41.75 -40.81
N GLU A 615 96.58 42.95 -40.32
CA GLU A 615 95.65 43.78 -39.54
C GLU A 615 94.41 44.17 -40.34
N GLU A 616 94.56 44.48 -41.63
CA GLU A 616 93.42 44.78 -42.51
C GLU A 616 92.53 43.55 -42.72
N LYS A 617 93.11 42.35 -42.87
CA LYS A 617 92.36 41.08 -42.92
C LYS A 617 91.61 40.82 -41.61
N GLU A 618 92.24 41.05 -40.46
CA GLU A 618 91.59 40.89 -39.16
C GLU A 618 90.48 41.92 -38.93
N ARG A 619 90.65 43.16 -39.41
CA ARG A 619 89.62 44.19 -39.36
C ARG A 619 88.41 43.78 -40.22
N LYS A 620 88.65 43.32 -41.46
CA LYS A 620 87.58 42.80 -42.34
C LYS A 620 86.85 41.59 -41.72
N ARG A 621 87.58 40.71 -41.02
CA ARG A 621 86.97 39.56 -40.31
C ARG A 621 86.10 40.00 -39.12
N ARG A 622 86.52 41.04 -38.39
CA ARG A 622 85.73 41.66 -37.30
C ARG A 622 84.48 42.34 -37.84
N ASP A 623 84.58 43.10 -38.93
CA ASP A 623 83.44 43.75 -39.58
C ASP A 623 82.42 42.71 -40.10
N LEU A 624 82.89 41.59 -40.67
CA LEU A 624 82.02 40.51 -41.12
C LEU A 624 81.28 39.84 -39.95
N LYS A 625 81.99 39.54 -38.85
CA LYS A 625 81.38 38.99 -37.63
C LYS A 625 80.33 39.95 -37.03
N GLN A 626 80.59 41.25 -37.03
CA GLN A 626 79.61 42.24 -36.57
C GLN A 626 78.38 42.29 -37.49
N ARG A 627 78.57 42.19 -38.81
CA ARG A 627 77.45 42.14 -39.77
C ARG A 627 76.58 40.90 -39.62
N ILE A 628 77.17 39.73 -39.41
CA ILE A 628 76.42 38.48 -39.14
C ILE A 628 75.62 38.64 -37.84
N LYS A 629 76.25 39.12 -36.78
CA LYS A 629 75.57 39.36 -35.50
C LYS A 629 74.41 40.37 -35.62
N LEU A 630 74.58 41.44 -36.40
CA LEU A 630 73.52 42.42 -36.66
C LEU A 630 72.36 41.84 -37.47
N LEU A 631 72.66 40.90 -38.39
CA LEU A 631 71.65 40.17 -39.16
C LEU A 631 70.89 39.18 -38.28
N GLU A 632 71.56 38.46 -37.38
CA GLU A 632 70.94 37.59 -36.38
C GLU A 632 70.00 38.39 -35.48
N GLU A 633 70.44 39.54 -34.94
CA GLU A 633 69.61 40.41 -34.10
C GLU A 633 68.38 40.96 -34.85
N LYS A 634 68.52 41.29 -36.15
CA LYS A 634 67.37 41.67 -36.99
C LYS A 634 66.39 40.51 -37.19
N HIS A 635 66.88 39.33 -37.55
CA HIS A 635 66.04 38.15 -37.73
C HIS A 635 65.32 37.76 -36.42
N MET A 636 65.98 37.90 -35.27
CA MET A 636 65.41 37.59 -33.96
C MET A 636 64.26 38.56 -33.61
N LYS A 637 64.44 39.86 -33.86
CA LYS A 637 63.38 40.87 -33.71
C LYS A 637 62.18 40.60 -34.62
N GLU A 638 62.42 40.29 -35.90
CA GLU A 638 61.34 39.96 -36.84
C GLU A 638 60.58 38.68 -36.44
N LEU A 639 61.25 37.73 -35.78
CA LEU A 639 60.62 36.51 -35.25
C LEU A 639 59.77 36.80 -34.00
N GLU A 640 60.25 37.68 -33.11
CA GLU A 640 59.48 38.14 -31.95
C GLU A 640 58.25 38.96 -32.37
N GLU A 641 58.38 39.84 -33.36
CA GLU A 641 57.27 40.59 -33.94
C GLU A 641 56.23 39.66 -34.57
N LEU A 642 56.66 38.65 -35.33
CA LEU A 642 55.75 37.66 -35.92
C LEU A 642 55.02 36.85 -34.84
N LYS A 643 55.74 36.41 -33.80
CA LYS A 643 55.16 35.69 -32.67
C LYS A 643 54.11 36.53 -31.95
N HIS A 644 54.42 37.81 -31.68
CA HIS A 644 53.49 38.74 -31.07
C HIS A 644 52.26 39.00 -31.95
N HIS A 645 52.45 39.13 -33.27
CA HIS A 645 51.35 39.36 -34.19
C HIS A 645 50.38 38.16 -34.27
N LEU A 646 50.94 36.94 -34.22
CA LEU A 646 50.16 35.70 -34.15
C LEU A 646 49.44 35.54 -32.81
N GLU A 647 50.07 35.89 -31.67
CA GLU A 647 49.40 35.90 -30.36
C GLU A 647 48.19 36.85 -30.33
N ILE A 648 48.32 38.04 -30.91
CA ILE A 648 47.20 38.99 -31.04
C ILE A 648 46.08 38.39 -31.90
N ARG A 649 46.42 37.68 -32.98
CA ARG A 649 45.43 37.04 -33.85
C ARG A 649 44.69 35.90 -33.13
N ILE A 650 45.41 35.08 -32.37
CA ILE A 650 44.82 34.05 -31.50
C ILE A 650 43.86 34.69 -30.50
N GLN A 651 44.29 35.76 -29.81
CA GLN A 651 43.43 36.45 -28.84
C GLN A 651 42.18 37.04 -29.49
N LYS A 652 42.26 37.53 -30.73
CA LYS A 652 41.09 38.04 -31.46
C LYS A 652 40.12 36.91 -31.82
N GLU A 653 40.60 35.80 -32.35
CA GLU A 653 39.75 34.66 -32.73
C GLU A 653 39.11 33.99 -31.49
N VAL A 654 39.87 33.82 -30.41
CA VAL A 654 39.36 33.35 -29.12
C VAL A 654 38.26 34.28 -28.61
N LYS A 655 38.50 35.60 -28.58
CA LYS A 655 37.46 36.58 -28.18
C LYS A 655 36.21 36.51 -29.05
N THR A 656 36.33 36.33 -30.36
CA THR A 656 35.15 36.20 -31.22
C THR A 656 34.36 34.93 -30.95
N LYS A 657 35.03 33.81 -30.69
CA LYS A 657 34.38 32.53 -30.33
C LYS A 657 33.78 32.59 -28.93
N GLU A 658 34.45 33.21 -27.95
CA GLU A 658 33.91 33.47 -26.61
C GLU A 658 32.63 34.31 -26.64
N LYS A 659 32.61 35.36 -27.48
CA LYS A 659 31.42 36.19 -27.65
C LYS A 659 30.25 35.41 -28.26
N LEU A 660 30.52 34.51 -29.21
CA LEU A 660 29.51 33.63 -29.79
C LEU A 660 28.95 32.64 -28.74
N ILE A 661 29.81 32.17 -27.82
CA ILE A 661 29.40 31.32 -26.69
C ILE A 661 28.49 32.10 -25.74
N GLU A 662 28.84 33.35 -25.41
CA GLU A 662 28.03 34.22 -24.56
C GLU A 662 26.65 34.49 -25.19
N GLU A 663 26.59 34.76 -26.49
CA GLU A 663 25.34 34.95 -27.24
C GLU A 663 24.46 33.68 -27.23
N HIS A 664 25.05 32.49 -27.45
CA HIS A 664 24.31 31.22 -27.35
C HIS A 664 23.86 30.90 -25.93
N GLN A 665 24.68 31.23 -24.91
CA GLN A 665 24.30 31.06 -23.51
C GLN A 665 23.14 31.98 -23.13
N GLU A 666 23.15 33.24 -23.60
CA GLU A 666 22.04 34.15 -23.43
C GLU A 666 20.76 33.65 -24.11
N GLU A 667 20.84 33.10 -25.32
CA GLU A 667 19.66 32.51 -25.99
C GLU A 667 19.09 31.33 -25.19
N LEU A 668 19.93 30.42 -24.72
CA LEU A 668 19.50 29.32 -23.84
C LEU A 668 18.89 29.83 -22.54
N GLU A 669 19.45 30.88 -21.96
CA GLU A 669 18.91 31.50 -20.74
C GLU A 669 17.59 32.24 -21.00
N ARG A 670 17.42 32.85 -22.19
CA ARG A 670 16.16 33.45 -22.63
C ARG A 670 15.09 32.37 -22.79
N VAL A 671 15.42 31.23 -23.42
CA VAL A 671 14.50 30.10 -23.56
C VAL A 671 14.13 29.54 -22.19
N ARG A 672 15.10 29.36 -21.29
CA ARG A 672 14.85 28.94 -19.90
C ARG A 672 13.93 29.92 -19.15
N LYS A 673 14.25 31.22 -19.16
CA LYS A 673 13.41 32.26 -18.53
C LYS A 673 12.02 32.35 -19.17
N SER A 674 11.91 32.08 -20.47
CA SER A 674 10.63 32.00 -21.17
C SER A 674 9.79 30.82 -20.66
N MET A 675 10.40 29.65 -20.48
CA MET A 675 9.72 28.49 -19.88
C MET A 675 9.34 28.74 -18.42
N GLU A 676 10.24 29.30 -17.60
CA GLU A 676 9.93 29.67 -16.21
C GLU A 676 8.76 30.68 -16.15
N ARG A 677 8.68 31.63 -17.08
CA ARG A 677 7.54 32.56 -17.20
C ARG A 677 6.25 31.84 -17.59
N GLN A 678 6.29 30.97 -18.59
CA GLN A 678 5.12 30.18 -19.00
C GLN A 678 4.63 29.29 -17.84
N GLN A 679 5.54 28.75 -17.05
CA GLN A 679 5.22 27.95 -15.87
C GLN A 679 4.59 28.80 -14.77
N ALA A 680 5.16 29.97 -14.46
CA ALA A 680 4.60 30.90 -13.49
C ALA A 680 3.25 31.51 -13.94
N GLU A 681 3.02 31.62 -15.24
CA GLU A 681 1.77 32.07 -15.84
C GLU A 681 0.70 30.97 -15.77
N PHE A 682 1.08 29.72 -16.03
CA PHE A 682 0.21 28.55 -15.86
C PHE A 682 -0.17 28.34 -14.39
N GLU A 683 0.77 28.47 -13.45
CA GLU A 683 0.50 28.40 -12.02
C GLU A 683 -0.43 29.53 -11.56
N ARG A 684 -0.25 30.75 -12.09
CA ARG A 684 -1.16 31.87 -11.83
C ARG A 684 -2.56 31.60 -12.36
N GLN A 685 -2.70 31.13 -13.61
CA GLN A 685 -4.00 30.73 -14.16
C GLN A 685 -4.65 29.64 -13.32
N ARG A 686 -3.89 28.64 -12.88
CA ARG A 686 -4.41 27.59 -12.01
C ARG A 686 -4.88 28.14 -10.67
N HIS A 687 -4.14 29.09 -10.11
CA HIS A 687 -4.53 29.74 -8.86
C HIS A 687 -5.77 30.62 -9.05
N GLU A 688 -5.86 31.38 -10.15
CA GLU A 688 -7.03 32.17 -10.54
C GLU A 688 -8.26 31.28 -10.73
N ASP A 689 -8.16 30.22 -11.54
CA ASP A 689 -9.22 29.23 -11.77
C ASP A 689 -9.67 28.58 -10.47
N LYS A 690 -8.74 28.29 -9.55
CA LYS A 690 -9.07 27.76 -8.22
C LYS A 690 -9.89 28.77 -7.42
N THR A 691 -9.47 30.04 -7.36
CA THR A 691 -10.25 31.10 -6.70
C THR A 691 -11.61 31.34 -7.35
N ILE A 692 -11.70 31.29 -8.68
CA ILE A 692 -12.97 31.44 -9.39
C ILE A 692 -13.90 30.29 -9.03
N ARG A 693 -13.40 29.05 -9.02
CA ARG A 693 -14.19 27.87 -8.62
C ARG A 693 -14.65 27.94 -7.17
N GLU A 694 -13.78 28.38 -6.25
CA GLU A 694 -14.15 28.59 -4.84
C GLU A 694 -15.26 29.64 -4.70
N GLN A 695 -15.18 30.74 -5.45
CA GLN A 695 -16.23 31.77 -5.48
C GLN A 695 -17.53 31.29 -6.13
N GLU A 696 -17.46 30.46 -7.17
CA GLU A 696 -18.63 29.86 -7.82
C GLU A 696 -19.30 28.82 -6.93
N ASP A 697 -18.52 27.99 -6.24
CA ASP A 697 -19.00 27.01 -5.26
C ASP A 697 -19.63 27.69 -4.06
N GLU A 698 -19.05 28.80 -3.57
CA GLU A 698 -19.64 29.60 -2.49
C GLU A 698 -20.96 30.24 -2.91
N LYS A 699 -21.03 30.86 -4.11
CA LYS A 699 -22.29 31.37 -4.67
C LYS A 699 -23.33 30.27 -4.90
N ARG A 700 -22.90 29.08 -5.28
CA ARG A 700 -23.77 27.91 -5.43
C ARG A 700 -24.33 27.48 -4.08
N ARG A 701 -23.48 27.39 -3.03
CA ARG A 701 -23.93 27.07 -1.66
C ARG A 701 -24.92 28.12 -1.15
N GLU A 702 -24.65 29.41 -1.32
CA GLU A 702 -25.60 30.46 -0.96
C GLU A 702 -26.95 30.33 -1.70
N ARG A 703 -26.92 29.91 -2.96
CA ARG A 703 -28.15 29.71 -3.74
C ARG A 703 -28.91 28.47 -3.28
N GLU A 704 -28.21 27.38 -3.00
CA GLU A 704 -28.77 26.14 -2.46
C GLU A 704 -29.38 26.39 -1.08
N GLU A 705 -28.71 27.13 -0.20
CA GLU A 705 -29.25 27.56 1.10
C GLU A 705 -30.51 28.42 0.95
N ARG A 706 -30.51 29.42 0.05
CA ARG A 706 -31.71 30.24 -0.22
C ARG A 706 -32.87 29.43 -0.80
N GLU A 707 -32.57 28.42 -1.63
CA GLU A 707 -33.60 27.53 -2.19
C GLU A 707 -34.13 26.56 -1.12
N GLU A 708 -33.27 26.08 -0.22
CA GLU A 708 -33.65 25.24 0.91
C GLU A 708 -34.47 26.01 1.95
N GLU A 709 -34.09 27.25 2.26
CA GLU A 709 -34.86 28.16 3.11
C GLU A 709 -36.26 28.40 2.55
N LYS A 710 -36.37 28.72 1.25
CA LYS A 710 -37.68 28.83 0.57
C LYS A 710 -38.47 27.53 0.56
N ARG A 711 -37.80 26.38 0.52
CA ARG A 711 -38.46 25.07 0.61
C ARG A 711 -39.01 24.86 2.02
N ARG A 712 -38.24 25.16 3.06
CA ARG A 712 -38.68 25.11 4.47
C ARG A 712 -39.87 26.04 4.71
N GLU A 713 -39.82 27.27 4.21
CA GLU A 713 -40.96 28.21 4.30
C GLU A 713 -42.23 27.67 3.62
N ARG A 714 -42.10 27.01 2.46
CA ARG A 714 -43.24 26.38 1.77
C ARG A 714 -43.78 25.18 2.54
N GLU A 715 -42.89 24.34 3.06
CA GLU A 715 -43.25 23.19 3.89
C GLU A 715 -43.96 23.64 5.17
N GLU A 716 -43.47 24.69 5.83
CA GLU A 716 -44.13 25.31 7.00
C GLU A 716 -45.50 25.87 6.63
N GLN A 717 -45.63 26.57 5.49
CA GLN A 717 -46.94 27.07 5.04
C GLN A 717 -47.91 25.95 4.66
N GLU A 718 -47.43 24.84 4.10
CA GLU A 718 -48.25 23.67 3.80
C GLU A 718 -48.66 22.92 5.07
N GLU A 719 -47.76 22.82 6.04
CA GLU A 719 -48.00 22.27 7.37
C GLU A 719 -49.04 23.10 8.13
N GLU A 720 -48.90 24.43 8.13
CA GLU A 720 -49.84 25.35 8.76
C GLU A 720 -51.24 25.24 8.13
N LYS A 721 -51.32 25.17 6.79
CA LYS A 721 -52.57 24.89 6.08
C LYS A 721 -53.12 23.49 6.32
N ARG A 722 -52.28 22.52 6.69
CA ARG A 722 -52.73 21.17 7.06
C ARG A 722 -53.30 21.18 8.47
N ILE A 723 -52.61 21.82 9.41
CA ILE A 723 -53.07 22.01 10.79
C ILE A 723 -54.39 22.78 10.79
N GLU A 724 -54.51 23.86 10.01
CA GLU A 724 -55.75 24.65 9.92
C GLU A 724 -56.92 23.82 9.34
N ARG A 725 -56.65 22.95 8.35
CA ARG A 725 -57.65 22.01 7.83
C ARG A 725 -58.04 20.95 8.85
N GLU A 726 -57.07 20.37 9.55
CA GLU A 726 -57.32 19.38 10.62
C GLU A 726 -58.08 20.00 11.81
N GLU A 727 -57.78 21.25 12.17
CA GLU A 727 -58.55 22.01 13.15
C GLU A 727 -59.97 22.29 12.68
N GLN A 728 -60.16 22.65 11.41
CA GLN A 728 -61.47 22.89 10.85
C GLN A 728 -62.31 21.59 10.83
N GLU A 729 -61.72 20.47 10.40
CA GLU A 729 -62.36 19.15 10.45
C GLU A 729 -62.68 18.74 11.89
N ARG A 730 -61.80 19.02 12.86
CA ARG A 730 -62.04 18.78 14.29
C ARG A 730 -63.21 19.62 14.80
N ARG A 731 -63.27 20.91 14.46
CA ARG A 731 -64.39 21.80 14.85
C ARG A 731 -65.70 21.31 14.24
N GLU A 732 -65.71 20.93 12.96
CA GLU A 732 -66.90 20.37 12.30
C GLU A 732 -67.33 19.03 12.89
N TRP A 733 -66.37 18.20 13.32
CA TRP A 733 -66.64 16.95 14.01
C TRP A 733 -67.19 17.18 15.42
N GLU A 734 -66.64 18.14 16.17
CA GLU A 734 -67.12 18.54 17.49
C GLU A 734 -68.54 19.13 17.42
N GLU A 735 -68.83 19.97 16.42
CA GLU A 735 -70.16 20.54 16.19
C GLU A 735 -71.17 19.45 15.80
N ARG A 736 -70.79 18.48 14.96
CA ARG A 736 -71.62 17.30 14.66
C ARG A 736 -71.92 16.48 15.91
N ARG A 737 -70.89 16.20 16.72
CA ARG A 737 -71.01 15.49 17.99
C ARG A 737 -71.87 16.26 18.99
N GLU A 738 -71.82 17.58 19.01
CA GLU A 738 -72.66 18.42 19.86
C GLU A 738 -74.12 18.40 19.41
N LYS A 739 -74.38 18.49 18.09
CA LYS A 739 -75.72 18.31 17.53
C LYS A 739 -76.29 16.93 17.87
N GLU A 740 -75.50 15.87 17.72
CA GLU A 740 -75.89 14.52 18.14
C GLU A 740 -76.18 14.46 19.64
N ARG A 741 -75.33 15.06 20.49
CA ARG A 741 -75.55 15.11 21.95
C ARG A 741 -76.84 15.85 22.31
N GLU A 742 -77.12 17.00 21.69
CA GLU A 742 -78.36 17.75 21.92
C GLU A 742 -79.57 17.00 21.36
N GLU A 743 -79.45 16.27 20.24
CA GLU A 743 -80.51 15.38 19.75
C GLU A 743 -80.77 14.22 20.72
N TYR A 744 -79.71 13.57 21.24
CA TYR A 744 -79.82 12.53 22.26
C TYR A 744 -80.41 13.07 23.57
N LYS A 745 -80.02 14.27 23.98
CA LYS A 745 -80.56 14.97 25.15
C LYS A 745 -82.04 15.29 24.95
N GLY A 746 -82.44 15.76 23.77
CA GLY A 746 -83.85 15.95 23.40
C GLY A 746 -84.66 14.65 23.46
N LYS A 747 -84.11 13.55 22.91
CA LYS A 747 -84.72 12.21 23.01
C LYS A 747 -84.80 11.73 24.46
N LEU A 748 -83.79 12.01 25.28
CA LEU A 748 -83.76 11.64 26.70
C LEU A 748 -84.77 12.47 27.52
N GLU A 749 -84.92 13.75 27.22
CA GLU A 749 -85.93 14.63 27.82
C GLU A 749 -87.35 14.24 27.43
N GLU A 750 -87.56 13.81 26.18
CA GLU A 750 -88.82 13.24 25.72
C GLU A 750 -89.11 11.90 26.42
N LEU A 751 -88.12 11.01 26.50
CA LEU A 751 -88.24 9.75 27.22
C LEU A 751 -88.55 10.00 28.71
N ASN A 752 -87.87 10.94 29.36
CA ASN A 752 -88.15 11.31 30.74
C ASN A 752 -89.53 11.93 30.93
N ARG A 753 -90.03 12.71 29.96
CA ARG A 753 -91.42 13.20 29.98
C ARG A 753 -92.40 12.04 29.87
N ASN A 754 -92.16 11.09 28.97
CA ASN A 754 -93.00 9.91 28.81
C ASN A 754 -92.98 9.02 30.05
N VAL A 755 -91.80 8.79 30.65
CA VAL A 755 -91.67 8.05 31.92
C VAL A 755 -92.43 8.77 33.04
N LYS A 756 -92.29 10.09 33.19
CA LYS A 756 -93.06 10.85 34.19
C LYS A 756 -94.56 10.80 33.94
N GLU A 757 -95.00 10.78 32.68
CA GLU A 757 -96.40 10.65 32.33
C GLU A 757 -96.93 9.25 32.67
N GLU A 758 -96.16 8.19 32.40
CA GLU A 758 -96.48 6.82 32.79
C GLU A 758 -96.46 6.64 34.31
N GLU A 759 -95.52 7.26 35.03
CA GLU A 759 -95.50 7.29 36.50
C GLU A 759 -96.74 7.99 37.06
N ARG A 760 -97.18 9.10 36.46
CA ARG A 760 -98.45 9.75 36.82
C ARG A 760 -99.65 8.85 36.55
N LYS A 761 -99.74 8.25 35.36
CA LYS A 761 -100.81 7.29 35.03
C LYS A 761 -100.83 6.12 36.00
N ARG A 762 -99.67 5.60 36.38
CA ARG A 762 -99.53 4.52 37.36
C ARG A 762 -99.95 4.99 38.75
N SER A 763 -99.54 6.17 39.19
CA SER A 763 -99.97 6.78 40.45
C SER A 763 -101.48 6.97 40.50
N ASP A 764 -102.08 7.50 39.43
CA ASP A 764 -103.53 7.67 39.30
C ASP A 764 -104.25 6.31 39.31
N LEU A 765 -103.65 5.27 38.71
CA LEU A 765 -104.17 3.90 38.74
C LEU A 765 -104.09 3.31 40.16
N GLU A 766 -102.96 3.48 40.84
CA GLU A 766 -102.74 3.02 42.22
C GLU A 766 -103.70 3.72 43.19
N GLU A 767 -103.96 5.02 43.00
CA GLU A 767 -104.94 5.77 43.79
C GLU A 767 -106.37 5.30 43.50
N LYS A 768 -106.72 5.04 42.24
CA LYS A 768 -108.01 4.41 41.88
C LYS A 768 -108.16 3.01 42.46
N MET A 769 -107.10 2.21 42.47
CA MET A 769 -107.12 0.88 43.10
C MET A 769 -107.31 1.01 44.61
N LYS A 770 -106.56 1.89 45.30
CA LYS A 770 -106.75 2.15 46.74
C LYS A 770 -108.17 2.61 47.06
N LEU A 771 -108.74 3.50 46.27
CA LEU A 771 -110.11 3.96 46.45
C LEU A 771 -111.12 2.81 46.24
N SER A 772 -110.86 1.91 45.28
CA SER A 772 -111.67 0.72 45.06
C SER A 772 -111.51 -0.29 46.20
N GLU A 773 -110.31 -0.48 46.73
CA GLU A 773 -110.02 -1.34 47.89
C GLU A 773 -110.66 -0.80 49.15
N GLU A 774 -110.60 0.51 49.42
CA GLU A 774 -111.30 1.16 50.52
C GLU A 774 -112.82 1.02 50.39
N LYS A 775 -113.35 1.12 49.16
CA LYS A 775 -114.77 0.92 48.91
C LYS A 775 -115.17 -0.54 49.18
N HIS A 776 -114.39 -1.51 48.70
CA HIS A 776 -114.63 -2.92 48.99
C HIS A 776 -114.46 -3.27 50.46
N MET A 777 -113.49 -2.65 51.16
CA MET A 777 -113.32 -2.81 52.61
C MET A 777 -114.54 -2.29 53.38
N LYS A 778 -115.08 -1.12 53.01
CA LYS A 778 -116.32 -0.60 53.61
C LYS A 778 -117.52 -1.51 53.34
N GLU A 779 -117.65 -2.03 52.11
CA GLU A 779 -118.67 -3.02 51.77
C GLU A 779 -118.49 -4.32 52.59
N LEU A 780 -117.25 -4.75 52.83
CA LEU A 780 -116.93 -5.91 53.67
C LEU A 780 -117.28 -5.66 55.14
N GLU A 781 -116.95 -4.48 55.69
CA GLU A 781 -117.28 -4.08 57.05
C GLU A 781 -118.81 -3.99 57.26
N GLU A 782 -119.55 -3.47 56.27
CA GLU A 782 -121.02 -3.48 56.28
C GLU A 782 -121.58 -4.90 56.24
N LEU A 783 -120.99 -5.79 55.43
CA LEU A 783 -121.37 -7.20 55.38
C LEU A 783 -121.05 -7.93 56.68
N GLU A 784 -119.90 -7.68 57.32
CA GLU A 784 -119.57 -8.24 58.64
C GLU A 784 -120.52 -7.73 59.73
N HIS A 785 -120.90 -6.45 59.68
CA HIS A 785 -121.88 -5.89 60.61
C HIS A 785 -123.25 -6.56 60.44
N LEU A 786 -123.71 -6.71 59.19
CA LEU A 786 -124.94 -7.44 58.86
C LEU A 786 -124.87 -8.90 59.27
N GLN A 787 -123.72 -9.56 59.11
CA GLN A 787 -123.51 -10.94 59.54
C GLN A 787 -123.61 -11.05 61.07
N LYS A 788 -122.96 -10.16 61.83
CA LYS A 788 -123.08 -10.12 63.31
C LYS A 788 -124.51 -9.84 63.76
N GLU A 789 -125.22 -8.96 63.07
CA GLU A 789 -126.64 -8.67 63.38
C GLU A 789 -127.53 -9.90 63.09
N LEU A 790 -127.28 -10.61 61.98
CA LEU A 790 -127.96 -11.85 61.64
C LEU A 790 -127.65 -12.97 62.64
N GLU A 791 -126.38 -13.14 63.03
CA GLU A 791 -125.96 -14.11 64.05
C GLU A 791 -126.60 -13.81 65.41
N SER A 792 -126.67 -12.54 65.81
CA SER A 792 -127.36 -12.11 67.03
C SER A 792 -128.85 -12.43 66.96
N ARG A 793 -129.51 -12.15 65.82
CA ARG A 793 -130.92 -12.52 65.60
C ARG A 793 -131.13 -14.03 65.66
N ILE A 794 -130.27 -14.82 65.02
CA ILE A 794 -130.31 -16.28 65.06
C ILE A 794 -130.13 -16.76 66.51
N GLN A 795 -129.17 -16.23 67.27
CA GLN A 795 -128.99 -16.59 68.68
C GLN A 795 -130.21 -16.23 69.54
N GLN A 796 -130.86 -15.11 69.26
CA GLN A 796 -132.07 -14.68 69.96
C GLN A 796 -133.27 -15.60 69.62
N GLU A 797 -133.38 -16.03 68.36
CA GLU A 797 -134.36 -17.01 67.91
C GLU A 797 -134.10 -18.40 68.50
N VAL A 798 -132.83 -18.82 68.56
CA VAL A 798 -132.42 -20.07 69.22
C VAL A 798 -132.77 -20.02 70.69
N LYS A 799 -132.42 -18.95 71.41
CA LYS A 799 -132.79 -18.79 72.83
C LYS A 799 -134.30 -18.81 73.08
N THR A 800 -135.08 -18.17 72.21
CA THR A 800 -136.55 -18.18 72.33
C THR A 800 -137.12 -19.56 72.05
N LYS A 801 -136.60 -20.29 71.06
CA LYS A 801 -136.99 -21.69 70.80
C LYS A 801 -136.55 -22.63 71.90
N GLU A 802 -135.35 -22.49 72.45
CA GLU A 802 -134.86 -23.27 73.60
C GLU A 802 -135.76 -23.06 74.82
N LYS A 803 -136.16 -21.81 75.10
CA LYS A 803 -137.10 -21.50 76.18
C LYS A 803 -138.48 -22.13 75.95
N LEU A 804 -138.97 -22.12 74.71
CA LEU A 804 -140.22 -22.78 74.34
C LEU A 804 -140.13 -24.31 74.48
N ILE A 805 -138.96 -24.90 74.16
CA ILE A 805 -138.68 -26.32 74.34
C ILE A 805 -138.66 -26.66 75.83
N GLU A 806 -138.05 -25.83 76.68
CA GLU A 806 -138.07 -25.98 78.14
C GLU A 806 -139.52 -25.94 78.68
N GLU A 807 -140.31 -24.96 78.26
CA GLU A 807 -141.73 -24.86 78.64
C GLU A 807 -142.54 -26.09 78.19
N HIS A 808 -142.30 -26.60 76.97
CA HIS A 808 -142.92 -27.83 76.48
C HIS A 808 -142.43 -29.07 77.23
N GLN A 809 -141.16 -29.14 77.64
CA GLN A 809 -140.64 -30.22 78.47
C GLN A 809 -141.28 -30.20 79.86
N GLU A 810 -141.41 -29.04 80.49
CA GLU A 810 -142.14 -28.88 81.75
C GLU A 810 -143.63 -29.25 81.62
N GLU A 811 -144.25 -28.95 80.49
CA GLU A 811 -145.64 -29.34 80.21
C GLU A 811 -145.79 -30.85 79.96
N ILE A 812 -144.88 -31.46 79.20
CA ILE A 812 -144.80 -32.91 79.02
C ILE A 812 -144.60 -33.59 80.38
N GLU A 813 -143.76 -33.05 81.25
CA GLU A 813 -143.49 -33.61 82.57
C GLU A 813 -144.66 -33.44 83.54
N ARG A 814 -145.41 -32.32 83.44
CA ARG A 814 -146.70 -32.14 84.12
C ARG A 814 -147.75 -33.16 83.64
N VAL A 815 -147.87 -33.37 82.33
CA VAL A 815 -148.79 -34.37 81.75
C VAL A 815 -148.39 -35.78 82.16
N ARG A 816 -147.09 -36.09 82.18
CA ARG A 816 -146.56 -37.37 82.65
C ARG A 816 -146.89 -37.61 84.12
N LYS A 817 -146.66 -36.63 85.01
CA LYS A 817 -147.06 -36.72 86.43
C LYS A 817 -148.57 -36.91 86.60
N SER A 818 -149.39 -36.21 85.81
CA SER A 818 -150.85 -36.40 85.85
C SER A 818 -151.28 -37.79 85.36
N MET A 819 -150.62 -38.35 84.35
CA MET A 819 -150.85 -39.74 83.93
C MET A 819 -150.41 -40.73 85.00
N GLU A 820 -149.24 -40.55 85.62
CA GLU A 820 -148.75 -41.42 86.70
C GLU A 820 -149.70 -41.37 87.92
N GLU A 821 -150.26 -40.21 88.25
CA GLU A 821 -151.29 -40.06 89.29
C GLU A 821 -152.61 -40.76 88.92
N LYS A 822 -153.04 -40.66 87.65
CA LYS A 822 -154.24 -41.37 87.16
C LYS A 822 -154.04 -42.88 87.12
N ASP A 823 -152.87 -43.37 86.73
CA ASP A 823 -152.52 -44.78 86.77
C ASP A 823 -152.48 -45.32 88.21
N LEU A 824 -152.02 -44.50 89.17
CA LEU A 824 -152.05 -44.83 90.59
C LEU A 824 -153.48 -44.87 91.15
N GLN A 825 -154.36 -43.97 90.69
CA GLN A 825 -155.80 -44.01 90.97
C GLN A 825 -156.49 -45.24 90.35
N LEU A 826 -156.08 -45.64 89.14
CA LEU A 826 -156.59 -46.83 88.46
C LEU A 826 -156.17 -48.11 89.18
N LYS A 827 -154.91 -48.20 89.64
CA LYS A 827 -154.43 -49.32 90.47
C LYS A 827 -155.15 -49.42 91.81
N LYS A 828 -155.39 -48.30 92.49
CA LYS A 828 -156.16 -48.27 93.76
C LYS A 828 -157.62 -48.69 93.58
N THR A 829 -158.26 -48.27 92.48
CA THR A 829 -159.65 -48.68 92.18
C THR A 829 -159.74 -50.15 91.76
N MET A 830 -158.75 -50.70 91.05
CA MET A 830 -158.67 -52.13 90.78
C MET A 830 -158.43 -52.97 92.04
N GLU A 831 -157.54 -52.55 92.96
CA GLU A 831 -157.32 -53.25 94.24
C GLU A 831 -158.56 -53.19 95.18
N GLU A 832 -159.36 -52.13 95.14
CA GLU A 832 -160.62 -52.03 95.88
C GLU A 832 -161.74 -52.90 95.28
N LEU A 833 -161.73 -53.14 93.96
CA LEU A 833 -162.67 -54.04 93.30
C LEU A 833 -162.31 -55.51 93.52
N GLU A 834 -161.01 -55.86 93.60
CA GLU A 834 -160.57 -57.23 93.90
C GLU A 834 -160.77 -57.63 95.37
N LYS A 835 -160.72 -56.68 96.32
CA LYS A 835 -161.06 -56.94 97.74
C LYS A 835 -162.55 -57.09 98.04
N ARG A 836 -163.44 -56.73 97.10
CA ARG A 836 -164.91 -56.91 97.23
C ARG A 836 -165.43 -58.26 96.75
N ALA A 837 -164.60 -59.12 96.17
CA ALA A 837 -165.05 -60.33 95.46
C ALA A 837 -164.69 -61.67 96.13
N GLY A 838 -164.25 -61.69 97.39
CA GLY A 838 -163.74 -62.92 98.03
C GLY A 838 -163.96 -63.02 99.53
N ASN A 839 -165.20 -62.86 100.00
CA ASN A 839 -165.78 -63.63 101.12
C ASN A 839 -167.26 -63.23 101.34
N ASP A 840 -168.10 -64.27 101.37
CA ASP A 840 -169.48 -64.33 101.89
C ASP A 840 -170.64 -63.71 101.09
N ASP A 841 -171.32 -64.63 100.40
CA ASP A 841 -172.75 -64.93 100.45
C ASP A 841 -173.79 -64.09 99.67
N CYS A 842 -174.67 -64.88 99.02
CA CYS A 842 -175.99 -64.56 98.46
C CYS A 842 -176.15 -63.95 97.04
N ARG A 843 -176.51 -64.89 96.13
CA ARG A 843 -177.50 -64.82 95.03
C ARG A 843 -177.03 -64.51 93.59
N TYR A 844 -176.85 -65.60 92.85
CA TYR A 844 -177.48 -65.97 91.56
C TYR A 844 -178.17 -64.85 90.74
N TYR A 845 -177.63 -64.55 89.55
CA TYR A 845 -178.14 -65.00 88.24
C TYR A 845 -177.16 -64.64 87.12
#